data_AF-A0A1Z5TKY7-F1
#
_entry.id   AF-A0A1Z5TKY7-F1
#
_cell.length_a   1.000
_cell.length_b   1.000
_cell.length_c   1.000
_cell.angle_alpha   90.00
_cell.angle_beta   90.00
_cell.angle_gamma   90.00
#
_symmetry.space_group_name_H-M   'P 1'
#
loop_
_entity.id
_entity.type
_entity.pdbx_description
1 polymer ?
#
loop_
_entity_poly.entity_id
_entity_poly.type
_entity_poly.pdbx_seq_one_letter_code
_entity_poly.pdbx_strand_id
1 'polypeptide(L)'
;MRAHALARVSLRSASETAASRRSFASLSSRPQHSHTLSGQRHARIAQVTRLDARRWQSATAAKIQEAAVQDPSTLSQEAIVDNLDPQEAARLDKVRNIGIAAHIDSGKTTATERVLYYTGRIKDIHEVRGRDAVGAKMDSMDLEREKGITIQSAATFCDWVKKQPDPVTGELKDEKYHINLIDTPGHIDFTIEVERALRVLDGAVLILCAVSGVQSQTVTVDRQMRRYNVPRISFVNKMDRAGANPWKAVDGINQKLKMPAAAIQVPIGAEDEFEGVVDLIRMKAVYSEGMKGEVVREAEVPEHLVQLCNEKRRVLIDTLADVDDSIADLVLEEQTPSPEEIKAAIRRATISLKFSPVLMGSALADKSVQPMLDAVVDYLPNPSEVTNLALDRKRDEKPVKLVSYNALPFVGLAFKLEESNFGQLTYIRVYQGSLKKGANVFNARTGNKVKIPRIVRMHSNEMEEVQEIGAGEICAVFGVDCASGDTFTEGGLGYSMTSMFVPDPVISLSIKPKHTKDTPNFSKAISRFQREDPTFRVHVDTESGESIISGMGELHLSIYVERMKREYNTEVVTGQPQVAYRETIQSHVPFDHLLKKQTGGAGDYARVVGYIEPTGQLGENHFEQQIVGGTIPEKYMFACEKGFKESCEKGPMLGHRVLGANMIINDGATHMTDSSEMAFKNATQQAFRKAFLAAQPQVLEPLMKTVITAPTEFQGNIVGLLNKRSATINDTEIGPEEFTLTADCSLNAMFGFSSQLRAATQGKGEFSMEFSHYAPAPPQLQKELVTKFEKERAEKAKK
;
A
#
# COMPACT_ATOMS: atom_id res chain seq x y z
N MET A 1 -18.25 -58.47 23.01
CA MET A 1 -17.11 -59.22 22.42
C MET A 1 -15.85 -58.40 22.73
N ARG A 2 -14.81 -58.90 23.43
CA ARG A 2 -13.76 -59.86 22.98
C ARG A 2 -13.10 -59.43 21.66
N ALA A 3 -11.77 -59.37 21.50
CA ALA A 3 -10.59 -59.47 22.40
C ALA A 3 -9.39 -58.77 21.68
N HIS A 4 -8.32 -58.19 22.24
CA HIS A 4 -7.43 -58.44 23.40
C HIS A 4 -6.17 -59.30 23.10
N ALA A 5 -5.01 -58.63 22.97
CA ALA A 5 -3.62 -59.11 23.16
C ALA A 5 -2.74 -57.84 23.43
N LEU A 6 -1.83 -57.69 24.41
CA LEU A 6 -0.82 -58.56 25.09
C LEU A 6 0.35 -58.93 24.15
N ALA A 7 1.63 -58.85 24.53
CA ALA A 7 2.33 -58.92 25.84
C ALA A 7 3.73 -58.20 25.75
N ARG A 8 4.59 -57.95 26.78
CA ARG A 8 4.65 -58.06 28.27
C ARG A 8 5.96 -57.38 28.79
N VAL A 9 5.94 -56.72 29.97
CA VAL A 9 7.01 -56.74 31.06
C VAL A 9 8.42 -56.13 30.72
N SER A 10 9.13 -55.36 31.58
CA SER A 10 9.52 -55.61 32.98
C SER A 10 10.01 -54.39 33.83
N LEU A 11 9.74 -54.44 35.15
CA LEU A 11 10.53 -54.02 36.35
C LEU A 11 11.42 -52.75 36.33
N ARG A 12 11.19 -51.72 37.19
CA ARG A 12 11.63 -51.50 38.62
C ARG A 12 13.15 -51.19 38.80
N SER A 13 13.63 -50.35 39.73
CA SER A 13 13.02 -49.43 40.74
C SER A 13 14.10 -48.54 41.42
N ALA A 14 13.72 -47.46 42.14
CA ALA A 14 14.30 -46.78 43.35
C ALA A 14 15.79 -47.03 43.76
N SER A 15 16.62 -46.17 44.37
CA SER A 15 16.48 -44.93 45.21
C SER A 15 17.89 -44.26 45.36
N GLU A 16 18.27 -43.24 46.17
CA GLU A 16 17.61 -42.27 47.10
C GLU A 16 18.52 -41.02 47.39
N THR A 17 18.20 -40.24 48.43
CA THR A 17 18.95 -39.11 49.05
C THR A 17 20.36 -39.49 49.57
N ALA A 18 21.46 -38.72 49.44
CA ALA A 18 21.77 -37.31 49.79
C ALA A 18 22.08 -37.03 51.29
N ALA A 19 23.35 -36.75 51.66
CA ALA A 19 23.72 -35.98 52.88
C ALA A 19 25.20 -35.47 52.94
N SER A 20 25.31 -34.18 53.30
CA SER A 20 26.45 -33.35 53.75
C SER A 20 27.51 -33.95 54.71
N ARG A 21 28.80 -33.55 54.56
CA ARG A 21 29.57 -32.76 55.58
C ARG A 21 30.94 -32.21 55.09
N ARG A 22 31.55 -31.30 55.85
CA ARG A 22 32.83 -30.58 55.59
C ARG A 22 33.82 -30.72 56.76
N SER A 23 35.12 -30.95 56.48
CA SER A 23 36.30 -30.43 57.22
C SER A 23 37.59 -30.96 56.55
N PHE A 24 38.51 -30.15 56.00
CA PHE A 24 39.52 -29.24 56.59
C PHE A 24 40.82 -29.91 57.08
N ALA A 25 41.92 -29.13 57.02
CA ALA A 25 43.30 -29.38 57.49
C ALA A 25 44.30 -30.02 56.49
N SER A 26 45.55 -29.60 56.62
CA SER A 26 46.68 -29.68 55.67
C SER A 26 47.91 -30.36 56.28
N LEU A 27 48.89 -30.81 55.47
CA LEU A 27 50.32 -30.52 55.66
C LEU A 27 51.24 -30.98 54.48
N SER A 28 52.54 -30.72 54.61
CA SER A 28 53.68 -30.89 53.67
C SER A 28 54.01 -32.37 53.31
N SER A 29 54.89 -32.73 52.34
CA SER A 29 56.04 -32.01 51.72
C SER A 29 56.41 -32.49 50.29
N ARG A 30 57.35 -31.76 49.65
CA ARG A 30 58.05 -32.02 48.35
C ARG A 30 59.00 -33.25 48.37
N PRO A 31 59.59 -33.76 47.24
CA PRO A 31 59.93 -33.02 46.00
C PRO A 31 59.75 -33.72 44.61
N GLN A 32 59.91 -32.92 43.54
CA GLN A 32 60.38 -33.23 42.15
C GLN A 32 59.70 -34.39 41.36
N HIS A 33 59.24 -34.21 40.11
CA HIS A 33 59.87 -33.49 38.99
C HIS A 33 58.91 -32.63 38.12
N SER A 34 59.45 -32.07 37.04
CA SER A 34 58.89 -31.06 36.12
C SER A 34 57.68 -31.47 35.28
N HIS A 35 56.74 -30.54 35.08
CA HIS A 35 56.37 -29.98 33.76
C HIS A 35 55.63 -28.63 33.92
N THR A 36 55.57 -27.82 32.86
CA THR A 36 55.12 -26.42 32.86
C THR A 36 53.64 -26.24 32.53
N LEU A 37 52.91 -25.41 33.31
CA LEU A 37 51.52 -25.03 33.03
C LEU A 37 51.23 -23.56 33.39
N SER A 38 51.36 -22.67 32.41
CA SER A 38 51.00 -21.25 32.51
C SER A 38 49.80 -20.94 31.60
N GLY A 39 48.58 -21.28 32.03
CA GLY A 39 47.41 -21.23 31.12
C GLY A 39 46.00 -21.11 31.72
N GLN A 40 45.81 -20.81 33.01
CA GLN A 40 44.46 -20.84 33.63
C GLN A 40 44.01 -19.58 34.40
N ARG A 41 44.75 -18.46 34.37
CA ARG A 41 44.32 -17.21 35.07
C ARG A 41 43.49 -16.22 34.25
N HIS A 42 43.63 -16.16 32.93
CA HIS A 42 42.90 -15.16 32.12
C HIS A 42 41.42 -15.49 31.88
N ALA A 43 41.04 -16.78 31.84
CA ALA A 43 39.68 -17.20 31.47
C ALA A 43 38.57 -16.71 32.44
N ARG A 44 38.85 -16.66 33.75
CA ARG A 44 37.82 -16.26 34.75
C ARG A 44 37.56 -14.75 34.79
N ILE A 45 38.57 -13.92 34.55
CA ILE A 45 38.41 -12.45 34.55
C ILE A 45 37.51 -12.03 33.37
N ALA A 46 37.74 -12.62 32.18
CA ALA A 46 36.96 -12.35 30.98
C ALA A 46 35.49 -12.83 31.02
N GLN A 47 35.13 -13.72 31.94
CA GLN A 47 33.72 -14.13 32.14
C GLN A 47 32.96 -13.17 33.07
N VAL A 48 33.61 -12.63 34.09
CA VAL A 48 32.98 -11.67 35.02
C VAL A 48 32.70 -10.34 34.30
N THR A 49 33.70 -9.78 33.60
CA THR A 49 33.51 -8.51 32.88
C THR A 49 32.42 -8.56 31.81
N ARG A 50 32.23 -9.72 31.14
CA ARG A 50 31.13 -9.93 30.18
C ARG A 50 29.74 -10.03 30.82
N LEU A 51 29.65 -10.46 32.08
CA LEU A 51 28.38 -10.52 32.83
C LEU A 51 27.99 -9.14 33.37
N ASP A 52 28.96 -8.39 33.91
CA ASP A 52 28.72 -7.06 34.45
C ASP A 52 28.46 -6.02 33.34
N ALA A 53 29.16 -6.11 32.20
CA ALA A 53 28.86 -5.29 31.01
C ALA A 53 27.40 -5.49 30.53
N ARG A 54 26.93 -6.75 30.44
CA ARG A 54 25.54 -7.06 30.06
C ARG A 54 24.50 -6.56 31.08
N ARG A 55 24.86 -6.48 32.37
CA ARG A 55 24.01 -5.87 33.41
C ARG A 55 23.95 -4.35 33.30
N TRP A 56 25.05 -3.69 32.94
CA TRP A 56 25.06 -2.25 32.66
C TRP A 56 24.28 -1.91 31.39
N GLN A 57 24.55 -2.61 30.28
CA GLN A 57 23.86 -2.42 28.99
C GLN A 57 22.33 -2.54 29.14
N SER A 58 21.85 -3.56 29.87
CA SER A 58 20.41 -3.74 30.10
C SER A 58 19.81 -2.71 31.06
N ALA A 59 20.56 -2.20 32.04
CA ALA A 59 20.10 -1.13 32.94
C ALA A 59 19.96 0.23 32.23
N THR A 60 20.89 0.58 31.32
CA THR A 60 20.79 1.81 30.51
C THR A 60 19.63 1.72 29.52
N ALA A 61 19.51 0.60 28.79
CA ALA A 61 18.40 0.39 27.86
C ALA A 61 17.03 0.43 28.55
N ALA A 62 16.90 -0.16 29.75
CA ALA A 62 15.67 -0.09 30.54
C ALA A 62 15.30 1.35 30.95
N LYS A 63 16.26 2.17 31.38
CA LYS A 63 16.02 3.58 31.71
C LYS A 63 15.57 4.42 30.51
N ILE A 64 16.20 4.22 29.35
CA ILE A 64 15.80 4.88 28.10
C ILE A 64 14.37 4.47 27.74
N GLN A 65 14.03 3.18 27.87
CA GLN A 65 12.66 2.71 27.60
C GLN A 65 11.64 3.25 28.62
N GLU A 66 11.97 3.32 29.91
CA GLU A 66 11.07 3.90 30.94
C GLU A 66 10.79 5.39 30.69
N ALA A 67 11.81 6.17 30.30
CA ALA A 67 11.65 7.59 29.95
C ALA A 67 10.82 7.79 28.67
N ALA A 68 11.11 7.03 27.60
CA ALA A 68 10.35 7.04 26.34
C ALA A 68 8.87 6.64 26.50
N VAL A 69 8.56 5.96 27.61
CA VAL A 69 7.22 5.49 28.00
C VAL A 69 6.54 6.42 29.03
N GLN A 70 7.22 7.46 29.52
CA GLN A 70 6.61 8.54 30.33
C GLN A 70 6.27 9.76 29.46
N ASP A 71 7.20 10.26 28.66
CA ASP A 71 6.94 11.32 27.67
C ASP A 71 7.84 11.14 26.42
N PRO A 72 7.26 10.74 25.27
CA PRO A 72 8.01 10.54 24.02
C PRO A 72 8.74 11.77 23.48
N SER A 73 8.35 12.98 23.90
CA SER A 73 8.95 14.24 23.45
C SER A 73 10.23 14.61 24.23
N THR A 74 10.39 14.11 25.45
CA THR A 74 11.50 14.50 26.35
C THR A 74 12.86 13.88 26.01
N LEU A 75 12.88 12.78 25.25
CA LEU A 75 14.13 12.19 24.75
C LEU A 75 14.46 12.74 23.36
N SER A 76 15.37 13.71 23.30
CA SER A 76 15.98 14.14 22.04
C SER A 76 16.63 12.94 21.35
N GLN A 77 16.72 12.99 20.01
CA GLN A 77 17.28 11.89 19.26
C GLN A 77 18.80 11.80 19.44
N GLU A 78 19.48 12.95 19.58
CA GLU A 78 20.91 13.01 19.91
C GLU A 78 21.18 12.28 21.23
N ALA A 79 20.43 12.57 22.30
CA ALA A 79 20.61 11.93 23.60
C ALA A 79 20.41 10.40 23.60
N ILE A 80 19.71 9.85 22.59
CA ILE A 80 19.62 8.40 22.38
C ILE A 80 20.86 7.88 21.64
N VAL A 81 21.31 8.59 20.60
CA VAL A 81 22.50 8.24 19.81
C VAL A 81 23.79 8.32 20.66
N ASP A 82 23.96 9.38 21.44
CA ASP A 82 25.10 9.62 22.33
C ASP A 82 25.23 8.57 23.44
N ASN A 83 24.13 7.89 23.78
CA ASN A 83 24.06 6.82 24.78
C ASN A 83 24.00 5.40 24.17
N LEU A 84 24.17 5.25 22.85
CA LEU A 84 24.32 3.93 22.23
C LEU A 84 25.65 3.28 22.66
N ASP A 85 25.66 1.95 22.72
CA ASP A 85 26.92 1.20 22.77
C ASP A 85 27.71 1.47 21.49
N PRO A 86 29.01 1.88 21.56
CA PRO A 86 29.82 2.14 20.37
C PRO A 86 29.85 1.01 19.34
N GLN A 87 29.64 -0.25 19.76
CA GLN A 87 29.56 -1.39 18.85
C GLN A 87 28.24 -1.44 18.06
N GLU A 88 27.13 -0.99 18.66
CA GLU A 88 25.83 -0.87 17.97
C GLU A 88 25.77 0.40 17.12
N ALA A 89 26.31 1.52 17.60
CA ALA A 89 26.43 2.75 16.80
C ALA A 89 27.24 2.50 15.52
N ALA A 90 28.42 1.88 15.62
CA ALA A 90 29.26 1.52 14.48
C ALA A 90 28.67 0.42 13.56
N ARG A 91 27.65 -0.33 14.02
CA ARG A 91 26.84 -1.23 13.17
C ARG A 91 25.77 -0.44 12.42
N LEU A 92 24.98 0.35 13.14
CA LEU A 92 23.84 1.09 12.60
C LEU A 92 24.27 2.14 11.58
N ASP A 93 25.36 2.87 11.85
CA ASP A 93 25.90 3.85 10.90
C ASP A 93 26.30 3.24 9.55
N LYS A 94 26.56 1.92 9.50
CA LYS A 94 26.86 1.23 8.24
C LYS A 94 25.62 0.72 7.51
N VAL A 95 24.41 0.91 8.05
CA VAL A 95 23.14 0.52 7.40
C VAL A 95 22.46 1.72 6.75
N ARG A 96 21.89 1.53 5.55
CA ARG A 96 20.95 2.46 4.90
C ARG A 96 19.73 1.68 4.40
N ASN A 97 18.53 2.15 4.73
CA ASN A 97 17.27 1.59 4.24
C ASN A 97 16.65 2.58 3.23
N ILE A 98 16.85 2.34 1.93
CA ILE A 98 16.49 3.29 0.86
C ILE A 98 15.44 2.76 -0.11
N GLY A 99 14.56 3.65 -0.55
CA GLY A 99 13.67 3.41 -1.69
C GLY A 99 14.12 4.16 -2.94
N ILE A 100 13.98 3.55 -4.11
CA ILE A 100 14.03 4.26 -5.40
C ILE A 100 12.58 4.54 -5.82
N ALA A 101 12.24 5.83 -5.98
CA ALA A 101 10.88 6.30 -6.25
C ALA A 101 10.88 7.42 -7.31
N ALA A 102 9.88 7.43 -8.20
CA ALA A 102 9.85 8.29 -9.39
C ALA A 102 8.54 8.16 -10.16
N HIS A 103 8.34 9.01 -11.16
CA HIS A 103 7.33 8.83 -12.21
C HIS A 103 7.58 7.58 -13.10
N ILE A 104 6.59 7.24 -13.92
CA ILE A 104 6.69 6.27 -15.04
C ILE A 104 7.78 6.73 -16.03
N ASP A 105 8.46 5.78 -16.69
CA ASP A 105 9.62 6.01 -17.59
C ASP A 105 10.66 7.04 -17.08
N SER A 106 10.87 7.14 -15.77
CA SER A 106 12.02 7.88 -15.20
C SER A 106 13.28 7.01 -15.05
N GLY A 107 13.20 5.72 -15.41
CA GLY A 107 14.32 4.78 -15.36
C GLY A 107 14.66 4.26 -13.96
N LYS A 108 13.67 4.02 -13.10
CA LYS A 108 13.85 3.43 -11.74
C LYS A 108 14.59 2.10 -11.81
N THR A 109 13.93 1.08 -12.36
CA THR A 109 14.44 -0.29 -12.50
C THR A 109 15.80 -0.32 -13.21
N THR A 110 16.01 0.60 -14.16
CA THR A 110 17.30 0.85 -14.81
C THR A 110 18.37 1.30 -13.80
N ALA A 111 18.12 2.33 -13.00
CA ALA A 111 19.04 2.78 -11.94
C ALA A 111 19.26 1.69 -10.88
N THR A 112 18.20 0.98 -10.46
CA THR A 112 18.24 -0.15 -9.52
C THR A 112 19.16 -1.27 -10.02
N GLU A 113 19.07 -1.65 -11.30
CA GLU A 113 19.99 -2.59 -11.96
C GLU A 113 21.45 -2.13 -11.88
N ARG A 114 21.72 -0.86 -12.20
CA ARG A 114 23.09 -0.30 -12.16
C ARG A 114 23.65 -0.28 -10.75
N VAL A 115 22.82 0.07 -9.75
CA VAL A 115 23.19 -0.05 -8.33
C VAL A 115 23.55 -1.50 -7.97
N LEU A 116 22.79 -2.49 -8.44
CA LEU A 116 23.08 -3.91 -8.19
C LEU A 116 24.31 -4.41 -8.97
N TYR A 117 24.64 -3.81 -10.11
CA TYR A 117 25.89 -4.08 -10.84
C TYR A 117 27.11 -3.53 -10.09
N TYR A 118 27.13 -2.24 -9.76
CA TYR A 118 28.27 -1.59 -9.10
C TYR A 118 28.50 -2.08 -7.66
N THR A 119 27.48 -2.62 -6.99
CA THR A 119 27.61 -3.31 -5.70
C THR A 119 27.98 -4.80 -5.82
N GLY A 120 28.32 -5.26 -7.03
CA GLY A 120 28.78 -6.63 -7.31
C GLY A 120 27.72 -7.72 -7.14
N ARG A 121 26.43 -7.36 -7.06
CA ARG A 121 25.32 -8.30 -6.82
C ARG A 121 24.71 -8.88 -8.11
N ILE A 122 25.00 -8.26 -9.25
CA ILE A 122 24.62 -8.73 -10.59
C ILE A 122 25.87 -8.71 -11.48
N LYS A 123 26.07 -9.77 -12.28
CA LYS A 123 27.22 -9.90 -13.20
C LYS A 123 26.99 -9.24 -14.56
N ASP A 124 25.74 -9.11 -15.00
CA ASP A 124 25.37 -8.51 -16.28
C ASP A 124 24.04 -7.77 -16.19
N ILE A 125 24.03 -6.57 -16.77
CA ILE A 125 22.92 -5.63 -16.80
C ILE A 125 21.97 -6.01 -17.94
N HIS A 126 20.66 -5.99 -17.69
CA HIS A 126 19.62 -6.39 -18.63
C HIS A 126 18.51 -5.33 -18.72
N GLU A 127 18.29 -4.77 -19.91
CA GLU A 127 17.29 -3.72 -20.08
C GLU A 127 15.84 -4.25 -19.94
N VAL A 128 15.00 -3.48 -19.24
CA VAL A 128 13.55 -3.70 -19.07
C VAL A 128 12.82 -3.94 -20.41
N ARG A 129 13.33 -3.36 -21.51
CA ARG A 129 12.83 -3.56 -22.88
C ARG A 129 13.95 -3.92 -23.88
N GLY A 130 14.98 -4.62 -23.39
CA GLY A 130 16.11 -5.09 -24.20
C GLY A 130 15.69 -6.12 -25.25
N ARG A 131 16.55 -6.33 -26.25
CA ARG A 131 16.31 -7.30 -27.32
C ARG A 131 16.45 -8.76 -26.87
N ASP A 132 17.06 -8.98 -25.72
CA ASP A 132 17.54 -10.30 -25.26
C ASP A 132 16.47 -11.12 -24.53
N ALA A 133 15.26 -10.57 -24.37
CA ALA A 133 14.08 -11.20 -23.74
C ALA A 133 14.21 -11.66 -22.27
N VAL A 134 15.39 -11.55 -21.65
CA VAL A 134 15.61 -11.84 -20.22
C VAL A 134 14.82 -10.88 -19.32
N GLY A 135 14.81 -9.59 -19.67
CA GLY A 135 14.27 -8.50 -18.84
C GLY A 135 15.16 -8.15 -17.64
N ALA A 136 14.84 -7.06 -16.95
CA ALA A 136 15.57 -6.63 -15.75
C ALA A 136 15.36 -7.63 -14.59
N LYS A 137 16.40 -7.89 -13.79
CA LYS A 137 16.39 -8.89 -12.70
C LYS A 137 15.44 -8.53 -11.54
N MET A 138 15.03 -7.27 -11.46
CA MET A 138 14.08 -6.76 -10.45
C MET A 138 12.61 -6.93 -10.87
N ASP A 139 12.33 -6.91 -12.18
CA ASP A 139 11.00 -7.23 -12.73
C ASP A 139 10.87 -8.77 -12.77
N SER A 140 10.41 -9.34 -11.66
CA SER A 140 10.43 -10.78 -11.40
C SER A 140 9.24 -11.52 -12.01
N MET A 141 8.10 -10.85 -12.18
CA MET A 141 6.89 -11.42 -12.76
C MET A 141 6.91 -11.29 -14.29
N ASP A 142 6.40 -12.31 -15.01
CA ASP A 142 6.26 -12.25 -16.47
C ASP A 142 5.47 -11.00 -16.93
N LEU A 143 4.46 -10.60 -16.15
CA LEU A 143 3.65 -9.41 -16.39
C LEU A 143 4.45 -8.12 -16.32
N GLU A 144 5.42 -8.02 -15.42
CA GLU A 144 6.27 -6.82 -15.29
C GLU A 144 7.14 -6.65 -16.54
N ARG A 145 7.70 -7.75 -17.04
CA ARG A 145 8.51 -7.80 -18.28
C ARG A 145 7.67 -7.53 -19.53
N GLU A 146 6.50 -8.15 -19.67
CA GLU A 146 5.63 -7.96 -20.83
C GLU A 146 5.08 -6.53 -20.95
N LYS A 147 4.74 -5.88 -19.84
CA LYS A 147 4.28 -4.47 -19.86
C LYS A 147 5.47 -3.50 -19.81
N GLY A 148 6.63 -3.92 -19.31
CA GLY A 148 7.80 -3.07 -19.02
C GLY A 148 7.53 -2.07 -17.90
N ILE A 149 6.86 -2.51 -16.83
CA ILE A 149 6.60 -1.73 -15.61
C ILE A 149 6.73 -2.63 -14.38
N THR A 150 7.36 -2.13 -13.33
CA THR A 150 7.39 -2.76 -12.00
C THR A 150 6.01 -2.64 -11.34
N ILE A 151 5.45 -3.76 -10.87
CA ILE A 151 4.09 -3.91 -10.33
C ILE A 151 4.13 -4.11 -8.81
N GLN A 152 5.01 -4.98 -8.33
CA GLN A 152 5.25 -5.17 -6.89
C GLN A 152 6.54 -4.46 -6.45
N SER A 153 6.61 -4.07 -5.17
CA SER A 153 7.86 -3.60 -4.58
C SER A 153 8.89 -4.73 -4.48
N ALA A 154 10.10 -4.48 -5.00
CA ALA A 154 11.18 -5.44 -5.06
C ALA A 154 12.25 -5.08 -4.02
N ALA A 155 12.33 -5.87 -2.93
CA ALA A 155 13.26 -5.65 -1.83
C ALA A 155 14.52 -6.51 -2.01
N THR A 156 15.69 -5.88 -1.96
CA THR A 156 16.99 -6.53 -2.21
C THR A 156 18.07 -5.97 -1.29
N PHE A 157 19.07 -6.79 -0.98
CA PHE A 157 20.22 -6.41 -0.14
C PHE A 157 21.49 -6.30 -0.98
N CYS A 158 22.18 -5.16 -0.91
CA CYS A 158 23.46 -4.92 -1.55
C CYS A 158 24.49 -4.29 -0.62
N ASP A 159 25.76 -4.39 -1.00
CA ASP A 159 26.88 -3.82 -0.25
C ASP A 159 27.59 -2.77 -1.10
N TRP A 160 27.71 -1.54 -0.60
CA TRP A 160 28.52 -0.51 -1.24
C TRP A 160 29.89 -0.42 -0.56
N VAL A 161 30.96 -0.35 -1.35
CA VAL A 161 32.32 -0.13 -0.83
C VAL A 161 32.73 1.28 -1.24
N LYS A 162 32.71 2.19 -0.27
CA LYS A 162 33.04 3.59 -0.46
C LYS A 162 34.50 3.84 -0.11
N LYS A 163 35.21 4.57 -0.98
CA LYS A 163 36.59 5.00 -0.72
C LYS A 163 36.58 6.31 0.04
N GLN A 164 36.94 6.25 1.32
CA GLN A 164 37.11 7.44 2.16
C GLN A 164 38.61 7.66 2.44
N PRO A 165 39.14 8.90 2.39
CA PRO A 165 40.48 9.16 2.88
C PRO A 165 40.51 8.91 4.39
N ASP A 166 41.48 8.12 4.87
CA ASP A 166 41.66 7.88 6.29
C ASP A 166 42.08 9.19 6.99
N PRO A 167 41.37 9.66 8.04
CA PRO A 167 41.64 10.95 8.68
C PRO A 167 42.98 11.01 9.43
N VAL A 168 43.72 9.91 9.56
CA VAL A 168 45.03 9.84 10.21
C VAL A 168 46.18 9.67 9.21
N THR A 169 45.98 8.93 8.10
CA THR A 169 47.06 8.67 7.12
C THR A 169 46.86 9.35 5.76
N GLY A 170 45.65 9.82 5.44
CA GLY A 170 45.30 10.35 4.11
C GLY A 170 45.16 9.30 3.01
N GLU A 171 45.38 8.01 3.32
CA GLU A 171 45.25 6.92 2.36
C GLU A 171 43.77 6.58 2.08
N LEU A 172 43.43 6.24 0.84
CA LEU A 172 42.06 5.84 0.49
C LEU A 172 41.75 4.44 1.06
N LYS A 173 40.80 4.41 1.99
CA LYS A 173 40.36 3.25 2.74
C LYS A 173 38.99 2.79 2.23
N ASP A 174 38.87 1.49 1.97
CA ASP A 174 37.62 0.86 1.57
C ASP A 174 36.71 0.67 2.79
N GLU A 175 35.64 1.45 2.87
CA GLU A 175 34.60 1.32 3.90
C GLU A 175 33.34 0.65 3.34
N LYS A 176 32.92 -0.44 4.00
CA LYS A 176 31.77 -1.24 3.58
C LYS A 176 30.48 -0.76 4.26
N TYR A 177 29.50 -0.39 3.45
CA TYR A 177 28.14 -0.03 3.82
C TYR A 177 27.13 -1.08 3.33
N HIS A 178 26.08 -1.28 4.12
CA HIS A 178 25.01 -2.25 3.93
C HIS A 178 23.73 -1.51 3.50
N ILE A 179 23.29 -1.73 2.27
CA ILE A 179 22.14 -1.03 1.70
C ILE A 179 20.99 -2.04 1.52
N ASN A 180 19.90 -1.83 2.27
CA ASN A 180 18.61 -2.44 1.95
C ASN A 180 17.90 -1.52 0.96
N LEU A 181 17.65 -2.02 -0.25
CA LEU A 181 17.07 -1.29 -1.36
C LEU A 181 15.68 -1.83 -1.68
N ILE A 182 14.68 -0.95 -1.73
CA ILE A 182 13.34 -1.26 -2.22
C ILE A 182 13.09 -0.47 -3.51
N ASP A 183 12.94 -1.17 -4.64
CA ASP A 183 12.40 -0.54 -5.85
C ASP A 183 10.87 -0.43 -5.72
N THR A 184 10.30 0.69 -6.14
CA THR A 184 8.88 1.02 -5.93
C THR A 184 8.14 1.17 -7.26
N PRO A 185 6.89 0.69 -7.37
CA PRO A 185 6.08 0.89 -8.58
C PRO A 185 5.92 2.36 -8.96
N GLY A 186 6.04 2.66 -10.25
CA GLY A 186 5.94 4.03 -10.76
C GLY A 186 4.53 4.52 -11.09
N HIS A 187 3.53 3.64 -11.02
CA HIS A 187 2.21 3.85 -11.61
C HIS A 187 1.14 4.12 -10.54
N ILE A 188 0.22 5.06 -10.79
CA ILE A 188 -0.82 5.50 -9.83
C ILE A 188 -1.62 4.31 -9.27
N ASP A 189 -2.01 3.38 -10.13
CA ASP A 189 -2.74 2.16 -9.74
C ASP A 189 -2.02 1.32 -8.67
N PHE A 190 -0.69 1.39 -8.54
CA PHE A 190 0.09 0.64 -7.54
C PHE A 190 0.61 1.54 -6.41
N THR A 191 -0.06 2.67 -6.16
CA THR A 191 0.27 3.61 -5.06
C THR A 191 0.36 2.93 -3.70
N ILE A 192 -0.41 1.87 -3.43
CA ILE A 192 -0.37 1.13 -2.17
C ILE A 192 0.99 0.46 -1.90
N GLU A 193 1.70 0.00 -2.94
CA GLU A 193 3.07 -0.52 -2.81
C GLU A 193 4.07 0.60 -2.47
N VAL A 194 3.82 1.83 -2.95
CA VAL A 194 4.63 3.01 -2.63
C VAL A 194 4.39 3.47 -1.18
N GLU A 195 3.13 3.50 -0.73
CA GLU A 195 2.76 3.75 0.68
C GLU A 195 3.44 2.71 1.61
N ARG A 196 3.35 1.43 1.24
CA ARG A 196 3.92 0.27 1.93
C ARG A 196 5.44 0.39 2.05
N ALA A 197 6.12 0.69 0.95
CA ALA A 197 7.57 0.87 0.93
C ALA A 197 7.99 2.08 1.78
N LEU A 198 7.45 3.28 1.49
CA LEU A 198 7.84 4.51 2.19
C LEU A 198 7.62 4.42 3.71
N ARG A 199 6.61 3.66 4.19
CA ARG A 199 6.39 3.45 5.64
C ARG A 199 7.50 2.66 6.35
N VAL A 200 8.30 1.86 5.64
CA VAL A 200 9.43 1.08 6.19
C VAL A 200 10.82 1.55 5.74
N LEU A 201 10.91 2.68 5.05
CA LEU A 201 12.19 3.24 4.61
C LEU A 201 12.71 4.30 5.57
N ASP A 202 14.03 4.52 5.58
CA ASP A 202 14.67 5.59 6.35
C ASP A 202 15.08 6.77 5.44
N GLY A 203 15.28 6.52 4.15
CA GLY A 203 15.47 7.57 3.15
C GLY A 203 14.99 7.14 1.77
N ALA A 204 15.00 8.07 0.82
CA ALA A 204 14.62 7.79 -0.57
C ALA A 204 15.50 8.51 -1.60
N VAL A 205 15.59 7.92 -2.78
CA VAL A 205 16.13 8.55 -3.99
C VAL A 205 14.95 8.89 -4.90
N LEU A 206 14.66 10.17 -5.05
CA LEU A 206 13.63 10.69 -5.95
C LEU A 206 14.23 10.86 -7.35
N ILE A 207 13.96 9.93 -8.26
CA ILE A 207 14.48 10.01 -9.63
C ILE A 207 13.57 10.90 -10.49
N LEU A 208 14.19 11.82 -11.22
CA LEU A 208 13.56 12.73 -12.18
C LEU A 208 14.14 12.51 -13.57
N CYS A 209 13.39 12.87 -14.62
CA CYS A 209 13.86 12.82 -16.00
C CYS A 209 14.41 14.20 -16.43
N ALA A 210 15.64 14.26 -16.94
CA ALA A 210 16.29 15.50 -17.40
C ALA A 210 15.49 16.27 -18.47
N VAL A 211 14.71 15.57 -19.30
CA VAL A 211 13.87 16.21 -20.34
C VAL A 211 12.52 16.66 -19.76
N SER A 212 11.90 15.86 -18.90
CA SER A 212 10.52 16.09 -18.42
C SER A 212 10.45 17.02 -17.20
N GLY A 213 11.45 16.99 -16.32
CA GLY A 213 11.44 17.64 -15.01
C GLY A 213 10.39 17.05 -14.06
N VAL A 214 9.88 17.85 -13.13
CA VAL A 214 8.83 17.46 -12.18
C VAL A 214 7.46 17.36 -12.87
N GLN A 215 6.85 16.18 -12.81
CA GLN A 215 5.56 15.81 -13.42
C GLN A 215 4.48 15.60 -12.35
N SER A 216 3.21 15.42 -12.76
CA SER A 216 2.07 15.27 -11.84
C SER A 216 2.26 14.18 -10.78
N GLN A 217 2.70 12.99 -11.20
CA GLN A 217 2.94 11.86 -10.28
C GLN A 217 4.19 12.05 -9.40
N THR A 218 5.12 12.93 -9.79
CA THR A 218 6.23 13.34 -8.91
C THR A 218 5.67 14.07 -7.68
N VAL A 219 4.64 14.90 -7.86
CA VAL A 219 3.97 15.62 -6.75
C VAL A 219 3.24 14.64 -5.83
N THR A 220 2.57 13.61 -6.37
CA THR A 220 1.92 12.59 -5.52
C THR A 220 2.94 11.78 -4.73
N VAL A 221 4.08 11.41 -5.32
CA VAL A 221 5.18 10.72 -4.63
C VAL A 221 5.81 11.61 -3.54
N ASP A 222 6.03 12.90 -3.80
CA ASP A 222 6.50 13.84 -2.77
C ASP A 222 5.49 14.01 -1.62
N ARG A 223 4.18 14.07 -1.92
CA ARG A 223 3.09 14.08 -0.92
C ARG A 223 3.12 12.83 -0.03
N GLN A 224 3.41 11.66 -0.60
CA GLN A 224 3.59 10.41 0.14
C GLN A 224 4.86 10.41 1.00
N MET A 225 6.00 10.88 0.47
CA MET A 225 7.25 11.03 1.24
C MET A 225 7.10 12.00 2.41
N ARG A 226 6.42 13.13 2.19
CA ARG A 226 6.06 14.10 3.25
C ARG A 226 5.15 13.48 4.31
N ARG A 227 4.15 12.68 3.94
CA ARG A 227 3.24 12.01 4.90
C ARG A 227 3.99 11.11 5.90
N TYR A 228 5.04 10.43 5.46
CA TYR A 228 5.86 9.56 6.32
C TYR A 228 7.16 10.21 6.81
N ASN A 229 7.35 11.52 6.58
CA ASN A 229 8.55 12.28 6.97
C ASN A 229 9.87 11.68 6.47
N VAL A 230 9.92 11.22 5.21
CA VAL A 230 11.09 10.52 4.63
C VAL A 230 12.10 11.51 4.01
N PRO A 231 13.36 11.55 4.50
CA PRO A 231 14.47 12.29 3.87
C PRO A 231 14.77 11.80 2.45
N ARG A 232 15.06 12.73 1.54
CA ARG A 232 15.17 12.42 0.11
C ARG A 232 16.22 13.22 -0.64
N ILE A 233 17.09 12.50 -1.34
CA ILE A 233 17.99 13.06 -2.36
C ILE A 233 17.31 12.98 -3.73
N SER A 234 17.57 13.94 -4.61
CA SER A 234 17.00 13.98 -5.95
C SER A 234 18.05 13.58 -6.99
N PHE A 235 17.72 12.67 -7.90
CA PHE A 235 18.63 12.23 -8.97
C PHE A 235 18.02 12.50 -10.35
N VAL A 236 18.62 13.41 -11.11
CA VAL A 236 18.22 13.74 -12.48
C VAL A 236 18.87 12.73 -13.43
N ASN A 237 18.07 11.73 -13.81
CA ASN A 237 18.43 10.66 -14.73
C ASN A 237 18.11 11.06 -16.18
N LYS A 238 18.61 10.27 -17.13
CA LYS A 238 18.42 10.42 -18.58
C LYS A 238 19.07 11.67 -19.17
N MET A 239 20.24 12.05 -18.65
CA MET A 239 21.09 13.13 -19.19
C MET A 239 21.58 12.86 -20.63
N ASP A 240 21.53 11.60 -21.08
CA ASP A 240 21.80 11.13 -22.45
C ASP A 240 20.74 11.52 -23.49
N ARG A 241 19.52 11.89 -23.07
CA ARG A 241 18.43 12.14 -24.03
C ARG A 241 18.49 13.55 -24.60
N ALA A 242 18.22 13.65 -25.91
CA ALA A 242 17.99 14.93 -26.59
C ALA A 242 16.97 15.81 -25.83
N GLY A 243 17.33 17.08 -25.61
CA GLY A 243 16.59 18.03 -24.78
C GLY A 243 16.82 17.89 -23.27
N ALA A 244 17.90 17.22 -22.83
CA ALA A 244 18.24 17.10 -21.41
C ALA A 244 18.58 18.48 -20.79
N ASN A 245 17.82 18.89 -19.78
CA ASN A 245 18.07 20.12 -19.03
C ASN A 245 17.87 19.87 -17.53
N PRO A 246 18.94 19.63 -16.76
CA PRO A 246 18.82 19.34 -15.33
C PRO A 246 18.38 20.55 -14.50
N TRP A 247 18.66 21.78 -14.96
CA TRP A 247 18.23 23.01 -14.26
C TRP A 247 16.70 23.10 -14.19
N LYS A 248 16.02 22.77 -15.29
CA LYS A 248 14.55 22.62 -15.33
C LYS A 248 13.99 21.62 -14.31
N ALA A 249 14.77 20.60 -13.91
CA ALA A 249 14.39 19.68 -12.86
C ALA A 249 14.59 20.30 -11.46
N VAL A 250 15.72 20.99 -11.22
CA VAL A 250 16.00 21.75 -9.99
C VAL A 250 14.94 22.83 -9.74
N ASP A 251 14.67 23.67 -10.74
CA ASP A 251 13.64 24.71 -10.70
C ASP A 251 12.25 24.09 -10.45
N GLY A 252 11.99 22.94 -11.07
CA GLY A 252 10.76 22.16 -10.88
C GLY A 252 10.56 21.65 -9.46
N ILE A 253 11.62 21.29 -8.73
CA ILE A 253 11.54 20.90 -7.31
C ILE A 253 11.17 22.14 -6.48
N ASN A 254 11.93 23.22 -6.61
CA ASN A 254 11.72 24.44 -5.84
C ASN A 254 10.30 25.02 -6.05
N GLN A 255 9.87 25.15 -7.32
CA GLN A 255 8.58 25.77 -7.66
C GLN A 255 7.37 24.86 -7.45
N LYS A 256 7.43 23.59 -7.88
CA LYS A 256 6.25 22.69 -7.87
C LYS A 256 6.18 21.79 -6.63
N LEU A 257 7.32 21.37 -6.09
CA LEU A 257 7.34 20.55 -4.87
C LEU A 257 7.48 21.42 -3.60
N LYS A 258 7.76 22.73 -3.71
CA LYS A 258 7.90 23.67 -2.59
C LYS A 258 8.89 23.13 -1.53
N MET A 259 10.10 22.84 -2.01
CA MET A 259 11.20 22.31 -1.21
C MET A 259 12.51 22.96 -1.70
N PRO A 260 13.27 23.65 -0.83
CA PRO A 260 14.61 24.12 -1.15
C PRO A 260 15.48 22.99 -1.70
N ALA A 261 15.98 23.18 -2.91
CA ALA A 261 16.79 22.17 -3.58
C ALA A 261 17.83 22.83 -4.49
N ALA A 262 19.10 22.52 -4.27
CA ALA A 262 20.20 23.00 -5.08
C ALA A 262 20.99 21.82 -5.66
N ALA A 263 21.58 22.04 -6.83
CA ALA A 263 22.48 21.08 -7.44
C ALA A 263 23.78 21.00 -6.64
N ILE A 264 24.22 19.79 -6.31
CA ILE A 264 25.58 19.54 -5.79
C ILE A 264 26.56 19.14 -6.90
N GLN A 265 26.08 19.10 -8.15
CA GLN A 265 26.82 18.73 -9.34
C GLN A 265 26.53 19.65 -10.54
N VAL A 266 27.49 19.76 -11.45
CA VAL A 266 27.32 20.36 -12.80
C VAL A 266 27.64 19.28 -13.83
N PRO A 267 26.84 19.10 -14.92
CA PRO A 267 27.12 18.08 -15.93
C PRO A 267 28.30 18.49 -16.82
N ILE A 268 29.10 17.51 -17.24
CA ILE A 268 30.15 17.66 -18.24
C ILE A 268 29.55 17.18 -19.56
N GLY A 269 29.26 18.12 -20.46
CA GLY A 269 28.45 17.88 -21.67
C GLY A 269 26.98 17.61 -21.37
N ALA A 270 26.21 17.30 -22.42
CA ALA A 270 24.80 16.92 -22.36
C ALA A 270 24.44 16.04 -23.55
N GLU A 271 23.32 15.33 -23.48
CA GLU A 271 22.86 14.43 -24.56
C GLU A 271 23.93 13.36 -24.86
N ASP A 272 24.22 13.06 -26.13
CA ASP A 272 25.29 12.10 -26.51
C ASP A 272 26.69 12.55 -26.02
N GLU A 273 26.91 13.85 -25.81
CA GLU A 273 28.18 14.43 -25.30
C GLU A 273 28.29 14.40 -23.77
N PHE A 274 27.32 13.86 -23.03
CA PHE A 274 27.40 13.76 -21.57
C PHE A 274 28.50 12.77 -21.13
N GLU A 275 29.61 13.25 -20.57
CA GLU A 275 30.77 12.42 -20.16
C GLU A 275 30.84 12.12 -18.65
N GLY A 276 30.32 13.01 -17.81
CA GLY A 276 30.48 12.94 -16.36
C GLY A 276 29.89 14.14 -15.62
N VAL A 277 30.33 14.35 -14.38
CA VAL A 277 29.84 15.45 -13.52
C VAL A 277 30.98 16.11 -12.75
N VAL A 278 30.88 17.41 -12.51
CA VAL A 278 31.73 18.14 -11.56
C VAL A 278 31.06 18.14 -10.20
N ASP A 279 31.74 17.67 -9.16
CA ASP A 279 31.37 17.81 -7.75
C ASP A 279 31.65 19.24 -7.28
N LEU A 280 30.60 19.98 -6.87
CA LEU A 280 30.70 21.37 -6.42
C LEU A 280 31.23 21.53 -4.98
N ILE A 281 31.23 20.45 -4.19
CA ILE A 281 31.70 20.46 -2.80
C ILE A 281 33.23 20.27 -2.80
N ARG A 282 33.74 19.34 -3.61
CA ARG A 282 35.18 19.10 -3.79
C ARG A 282 35.84 19.94 -4.88
N MET A 283 35.07 20.57 -5.78
CA MET A 283 35.55 21.24 -7.01
C MET A 283 36.42 20.32 -7.87
N LYS A 284 35.92 19.13 -8.17
CA LYS A 284 36.59 18.12 -9.02
C LYS A 284 35.66 17.60 -10.10
N ALA A 285 36.20 17.38 -11.29
CA ALA A 285 35.52 16.64 -12.35
C ALA A 285 35.59 15.13 -12.07
N VAL A 286 34.49 14.42 -12.32
CA VAL A 286 34.31 12.98 -12.11
C VAL A 286 33.81 12.37 -13.41
N TYR A 287 34.71 11.66 -14.09
CA TYR A 287 34.44 10.96 -15.35
C TYR A 287 34.10 9.49 -15.07
N SER A 288 33.15 8.93 -15.84
CA SER A 288 32.79 7.50 -15.77
C SER A 288 33.32 6.78 -17.02
N GLU A 289 34.41 6.03 -16.87
CA GLU A 289 35.16 5.42 -17.98
C GLU A 289 35.05 3.88 -17.97
N GLY A 290 35.32 3.26 -19.13
CA GLY A 290 35.14 1.82 -19.36
C GLY A 290 33.74 1.45 -19.86
N MET A 291 33.55 0.20 -20.29
CA MET A 291 32.37 -0.24 -21.07
C MET A 291 31.02 -0.08 -20.36
N LYS A 292 31.00 -0.09 -19.02
CA LYS A 292 29.83 0.12 -18.15
C LYS A 292 30.13 1.20 -17.09
N GLY A 293 31.03 2.15 -17.39
CA GLY A 293 31.42 3.24 -16.49
C GLY A 293 32.10 2.81 -15.18
N GLU A 294 32.72 1.62 -15.14
CA GLU A 294 33.31 1.01 -13.94
C GLU A 294 34.49 1.78 -13.35
N VAL A 295 35.23 2.52 -14.19
CA VAL A 295 36.42 3.28 -13.80
C VAL A 295 36.02 4.73 -13.55
N VAL A 296 35.88 5.09 -12.28
CA VAL A 296 35.65 6.49 -11.88
C VAL A 296 36.98 7.23 -11.84
N ARG A 297 37.18 8.22 -12.71
CA ARG A 297 38.39 9.06 -12.77
C ARG A 297 38.09 10.47 -12.26
N GLU A 298 38.74 10.86 -11.16
CA GLU A 298 38.79 12.26 -10.72
C GLU A 298 39.76 13.08 -11.60
N ALA A 299 39.43 14.34 -11.86
CA ALA A 299 40.27 15.32 -12.56
C ALA A 299 39.97 16.75 -12.08
N GLU A 300 40.75 17.72 -12.57
CA GLU A 300 40.45 19.15 -12.39
C GLU A 300 39.23 19.59 -13.21
N VAL A 301 38.60 20.69 -12.83
CA VAL A 301 37.40 21.21 -13.50
C VAL A 301 37.76 21.76 -14.88
N PRO A 302 37.10 21.35 -15.98
CA PRO A 302 37.33 21.91 -17.31
C PRO A 302 37.14 23.44 -17.32
N GLU A 303 38.08 24.18 -17.93
CA GLU A 303 38.12 25.65 -17.89
C GLU A 303 36.78 26.29 -18.27
N HIS A 304 36.10 25.76 -19.30
CA HIS A 304 34.81 26.24 -19.78
C HIS A 304 33.64 26.06 -18.78
N LEU A 305 33.79 25.20 -17.77
CA LEU A 305 32.81 24.98 -16.70
C LEU A 305 33.14 25.73 -15.42
N VAL A 306 34.37 26.22 -15.21
CA VAL A 306 34.81 26.84 -13.94
C VAL A 306 33.88 27.98 -13.52
N GLN A 307 33.50 28.87 -14.45
CA GLN A 307 32.59 29.99 -14.16
C GLN A 307 31.19 29.49 -13.73
N LEU A 308 30.64 28.50 -14.43
CA LEU A 308 29.34 27.90 -14.10
C LEU A 308 29.38 27.15 -12.76
N CYS A 309 30.47 26.45 -12.47
CA CYS A 309 30.66 25.74 -11.20
C CYS A 309 30.74 26.74 -10.03
N ASN A 310 31.47 27.85 -10.18
CA ASN A 310 31.52 28.89 -9.16
C ASN A 310 30.14 29.57 -8.94
N GLU A 311 29.38 29.82 -10.00
CA GLU A 311 28.00 30.32 -9.90
C GLU A 311 27.10 29.35 -9.14
N LYS A 312 27.05 28.07 -9.55
CA LYS A 312 26.17 27.07 -8.94
C LYS A 312 26.62 26.66 -7.54
N ARG A 313 27.93 26.70 -7.22
CA ARG A 313 28.42 26.53 -5.85
C ARG A 313 27.99 27.69 -4.94
N ARG A 314 27.97 28.93 -5.44
CA ARG A 314 27.41 30.05 -4.67
C ARG A 314 25.93 29.83 -4.40
N VAL A 315 25.13 29.53 -5.44
CA VAL A 315 23.68 29.22 -5.28
C VAL A 315 23.43 28.06 -4.29
N LEU A 316 24.28 27.03 -4.29
CA LEU A 316 24.23 25.94 -3.30
C LEU A 316 24.48 26.45 -1.86
N ILE A 317 25.48 27.30 -1.65
CA ILE A 317 25.80 27.89 -0.34
C ILE A 317 24.68 28.85 0.10
N ASP A 318 24.19 29.72 -0.79
CA ASP A 318 23.08 30.63 -0.54
C ASP A 318 21.82 29.84 -0.10
N THR A 319 21.46 28.78 -0.84
CA THR A 319 20.30 27.92 -0.53
C THR A 319 20.49 27.11 0.76
N LEU A 320 21.74 26.85 1.19
CA LEU A 320 22.04 26.18 2.46
C LEU A 320 21.97 27.16 3.64
N ALA A 321 22.36 28.42 3.47
CA ALA A 321 22.20 29.47 4.48
C ALA A 321 20.72 29.73 4.82
N ASP A 322 19.81 29.60 3.85
CA ASP A 322 18.35 29.69 4.06
C ASP A 322 17.76 28.56 4.95
N VAL A 323 18.52 27.48 5.24
CA VAL A 323 17.99 26.27 5.90
C VAL A 323 18.84 25.70 7.04
N ASP A 324 20.14 25.97 7.09
CA ASP A 324 21.09 25.46 8.08
C ASP A 324 21.83 26.61 8.75
N ASP A 325 21.53 26.83 10.04
CA ASP A 325 21.93 28.03 10.78
C ASP A 325 23.47 28.18 10.84
N SER A 326 24.22 27.08 10.88
CA SER A 326 25.69 27.10 10.90
C SER A 326 26.33 27.54 9.57
N ILE A 327 25.65 27.34 8.43
CA ILE A 327 26.08 27.93 7.16
C ILE A 327 25.66 29.40 7.06
N ALA A 328 24.50 29.75 7.62
CA ALA A 328 24.05 31.14 7.69
C ALA A 328 25.06 32.02 8.44
N ASP A 329 25.50 31.60 9.64
CA ASP A 329 26.50 32.33 10.44
C ASP A 329 27.82 32.54 9.65
N LEU A 330 28.37 31.48 9.03
CA LEU A 330 29.60 31.58 8.23
C LEU A 330 29.47 32.54 7.05
N VAL A 331 28.34 32.50 6.33
CA VAL A 331 28.07 33.40 5.20
C VAL A 331 27.88 34.85 5.65
N LEU A 332 27.26 35.08 6.81
CA LEU A 332 27.11 36.40 7.42
C LEU A 332 28.44 36.99 7.92
N GLU A 333 29.41 36.15 8.31
CA GLU A 333 30.78 36.56 8.65
C GLU A 333 31.72 36.67 7.42
N GLU A 334 31.17 36.62 6.19
CA GLU A 334 31.90 36.60 4.91
C GLU A 334 32.92 35.44 4.75
N GLN A 335 32.76 34.36 5.53
CA GLN A 335 33.64 33.19 5.52
C GLN A 335 33.16 32.13 4.51
N THR A 336 34.09 31.60 3.71
CA THR A 336 33.78 30.50 2.77
C THR A 336 33.78 29.16 3.50
N PRO A 337 32.63 28.44 3.61
CA PRO A 337 32.58 27.18 4.34
C PRO A 337 33.39 26.08 3.65
N SER A 338 34.02 25.22 4.46
CA SER A 338 34.84 24.10 4.00
C SER A 338 33.99 22.98 3.37
N PRO A 339 34.61 22.09 2.57
CA PRO A 339 33.91 20.92 2.00
C PRO A 339 33.25 20.02 3.05
N GLU A 340 33.80 19.93 4.27
CA GLU A 340 33.26 19.12 5.35
C GLU A 340 32.06 19.78 6.04
N GLU A 341 32.10 21.09 6.25
CA GLU A 341 30.98 21.88 6.79
C GLU A 341 29.79 21.89 5.81
N ILE A 342 30.04 22.11 4.51
CA ILE A 342 29.02 22.01 3.46
C ILE A 342 28.39 20.61 3.47
N LYS A 343 29.21 19.55 3.53
CA LYS A 343 28.73 18.15 3.58
C LYS A 343 27.87 17.89 4.83
N ALA A 344 28.29 18.37 5.99
CA ALA A 344 27.56 18.23 7.24
C ALA A 344 26.23 19.00 7.24
N ALA A 345 26.20 20.22 6.70
CA ALA A 345 25.00 21.03 6.55
C ALA A 345 23.99 20.38 5.59
N ILE A 346 24.43 19.88 4.44
CA ILE A 346 23.56 19.12 3.51
C ILE A 346 22.96 17.91 4.24
N ARG A 347 23.74 17.16 5.04
CA ARG A 347 23.21 16.03 5.82
C ARG A 347 22.16 16.47 6.84
N ARG A 348 22.43 17.51 7.66
CA ARG A 348 21.46 18.06 8.63
C ARG A 348 20.18 18.54 7.96
N ALA A 349 20.30 19.32 6.88
CA ALA A 349 19.16 19.89 6.16
C ALA A 349 18.35 18.81 5.40
N THR A 350 18.99 17.73 4.93
CA THR A 350 18.30 16.60 4.29
C THR A 350 17.53 15.76 5.31
N ILE A 351 18.15 15.40 6.44
CA ILE A 351 17.51 14.59 7.50
C ILE A 351 16.37 15.36 8.16
N SER A 352 16.50 16.68 8.35
CA SER A 352 15.42 17.55 8.85
C SER A 352 14.35 17.93 7.83
N LEU A 353 14.39 17.35 6.62
CA LEU A 353 13.43 17.57 5.52
C LEU A 353 13.37 19.01 4.96
N LYS A 354 14.30 19.89 5.36
CA LYS A 354 14.37 21.27 4.89
C LYS A 354 14.94 21.40 3.47
N PHE A 355 15.81 20.47 3.06
CA PHE A 355 16.58 20.54 1.81
C PHE A 355 16.58 19.20 1.05
N SER A 356 16.73 19.26 -0.28
CA SER A 356 17.03 18.08 -1.11
C SER A 356 18.24 18.35 -2.02
N PRO A 357 19.39 17.66 -1.83
CA PRO A 357 20.51 17.77 -2.75
C PRO A 357 20.14 17.13 -4.09
N VAL A 358 20.45 17.83 -5.18
CA VAL A 358 20.19 17.36 -6.54
C VAL A 358 21.47 16.87 -7.21
N LEU A 359 21.47 15.60 -7.62
CA LEU A 359 22.51 14.90 -8.38
C LEU A 359 22.07 14.67 -9.82
N MET A 360 23.01 14.33 -10.71
CA MET A 360 22.78 14.19 -12.15
C MET A 360 23.50 12.96 -12.72
N GLY A 361 22.92 12.32 -13.74
CA GLY A 361 23.57 11.21 -14.42
C GLY A 361 22.73 10.53 -15.51
N SER A 362 23.25 9.43 -16.03
CA SER A 362 22.50 8.51 -16.89
C SER A 362 22.68 7.08 -16.42
N ALA A 363 21.59 6.47 -15.97
CA ALA A 363 21.52 5.04 -15.72
C ALA A 363 21.38 4.21 -17.00
N LEU A 364 21.24 4.81 -18.19
CA LEU A 364 21.21 4.07 -19.46
C LEU A 364 22.59 4.02 -20.11
N ALA A 365 23.30 5.16 -20.14
CA ALA A 365 24.66 5.28 -20.65
C ALA A 365 25.74 4.91 -19.61
N ASP A 366 25.33 4.36 -18.46
CA ASP A 366 26.21 3.90 -17.36
C ASP A 366 27.17 4.97 -16.81
N LYS A 367 26.69 6.22 -16.68
CA LYS A 367 27.48 7.39 -16.27
C LYS A 367 26.93 8.06 -15.01
N SER A 368 27.83 8.35 -14.06
CA SER A 368 27.57 9.13 -12.83
C SER A 368 26.52 8.53 -11.87
N VAL A 369 26.40 7.20 -11.81
CA VAL A 369 25.53 6.51 -10.82
C VAL A 369 26.26 6.26 -9.49
N GLN A 370 27.58 6.09 -9.50
CA GLN A 370 28.39 5.86 -8.30
C GLN A 370 28.38 7.09 -7.35
N PRO A 371 28.48 8.35 -7.83
CA PRO A 371 28.29 9.53 -6.97
C PRO A 371 26.92 9.58 -6.27
N MET A 372 25.87 9.02 -6.87
CA MET A 372 24.56 8.88 -6.22
C MET A 372 24.60 7.87 -5.06
N LEU A 373 25.35 6.76 -5.19
CA LEU A 373 25.56 5.81 -4.08
C LEU A 373 26.43 6.41 -2.96
N ASP A 374 27.42 7.21 -3.31
CA ASP A 374 28.20 7.95 -2.31
C ASP A 374 27.37 9.00 -1.57
N ALA A 375 26.46 9.68 -2.28
CA ALA A 375 25.50 10.63 -1.71
C ALA A 375 24.41 9.96 -0.84
N VAL A 376 23.99 8.72 -1.18
CA VAL A 376 23.15 7.88 -0.31
C VAL A 376 23.83 7.64 1.04
N VAL A 377 25.11 7.30 1.04
CA VAL A 377 25.87 7.11 2.30
C VAL A 377 26.00 8.42 3.07
N ASP A 378 26.31 9.52 2.38
CA ASP A 378 26.64 10.80 3.00
C ASP A 378 25.44 11.60 3.53
N TYR A 379 24.30 11.61 2.83
CA TYR A 379 23.20 12.54 3.11
C TYR A 379 21.90 11.88 3.58
N LEU A 380 21.68 10.60 3.28
CA LEU A 380 20.53 9.86 3.84
C LEU A 380 20.86 9.29 5.23
N PRO A 381 19.85 9.16 6.10
CA PRO A 381 20.05 8.73 7.48
C PRO A 381 20.34 7.23 7.61
N ASN A 382 20.96 6.89 8.74
CA ASN A 382 21.02 5.55 9.30
C ASN A 382 19.76 5.25 10.17
N PRO A 383 19.49 3.98 10.53
CA PRO A 383 18.24 3.63 11.21
C PRO A 383 18.10 4.17 12.65
N SER A 384 19.16 4.73 13.23
CA SER A 384 19.15 5.42 14.53
C SER A 384 18.81 6.91 14.43
N GLU A 385 18.98 7.54 13.27
CA GLU A 385 18.69 8.97 13.02
C GLU A 385 17.22 9.22 12.63
N VAL A 386 16.42 8.18 12.34
CA VAL A 386 14.98 8.32 12.01
C VAL A 386 14.09 8.03 13.22
N THR A 387 13.40 9.06 13.75
CA THR A 387 12.44 8.87 14.84
C THR A 387 11.26 8.01 14.38
N ASN A 388 11.10 6.85 15.00
CA ASN A 388 10.04 5.90 14.71
C ASN A 388 9.07 5.77 15.89
N LEU A 389 7.77 5.84 15.61
CA LEU A 389 6.69 5.77 16.60
C LEU A 389 5.85 4.49 16.45
N ALA A 390 5.51 3.90 17.58
CA ALA A 390 4.47 2.88 17.76
C ALA A 390 3.35 3.42 18.67
N LEU A 391 2.23 2.72 18.75
CA LEU A 391 1.07 3.01 19.59
C LEU A 391 0.95 1.91 20.66
N ASP A 392 0.86 2.26 21.95
CA ASP A 392 0.66 1.26 23.01
C ASP A 392 -0.83 0.98 23.25
N ARG A 393 -1.31 -0.16 22.76
CA ARG A 393 -2.70 -0.63 22.92
C ARG A 393 -3.09 -0.85 24.39
N LYS A 394 -2.14 -0.92 25.32
CA LYS A 394 -2.42 -1.00 26.78
C LYS A 394 -2.61 0.37 27.43
N ARG A 395 -2.37 1.47 26.70
CA ARG A 395 -2.37 2.85 27.18
C ARG A 395 -3.16 3.77 26.26
N ASP A 396 -4.31 3.31 25.78
CA ASP A 396 -5.22 4.10 24.94
C ASP A 396 -4.55 4.60 23.64
N GLU A 397 -3.79 3.70 23.02
CA GLU A 397 -3.03 3.89 21.76
C GLU A 397 -2.08 5.11 21.76
N LYS A 398 -1.65 5.57 22.94
CA LYS A 398 -0.65 6.63 23.08
C LYS A 398 0.64 6.31 22.31
N PRO A 399 1.25 7.30 21.63
CA PRO A 399 2.48 7.11 20.91
C PRO A 399 3.65 6.80 21.87
N VAL A 400 4.56 5.94 21.43
CA VAL A 400 5.80 5.57 22.11
C VAL A 400 6.93 5.58 21.09
N LYS A 401 8.05 6.23 21.44
CA LYS A 401 9.25 6.28 20.60
C LYS A 401 9.99 4.94 20.66
N LEU A 402 10.18 4.31 19.49
CA LEU A 402 11.00 3.11 19.35
C LEU A 402 12.47 3.48 19.25
N VAL A 403 13.34 2.61 19.74
CA VAL A 403 14.80 2.80 19.70
C VAL A 403 15.45 1.60 19.03
N SER A 404 16.27 1.85 18.00
CA SER A 404 16.95 0.78 17.25
C SER A 404 18.13 0.18 18.00
N TYR A 405 17.84 -0.59 19.06
CA TYR A 405 18.83 -1.25 19.90
C TYR A 405 18.51 -2.74 20.10
N ASN A 406 19.51 -3.60 19.86
CA ASN A 406 19.34 -5.06 19.79
C ASN A 406 18.95 -5.74 21.11
N ALA A 407 19.24 -5.11 22.25
CA ALA A 407 18.96 -5.64 23.59
C ALA A 407 17.58 -5.27 24.16
N LEU A 408 16.82 -4.42 23.46
CA LEU A 408 15.42 -4.10 23.82
C LEU A 408 14.47 -5.23 23.37
N PRO A 409 13.22 -5.29 23.88
CA PRO A 409 12.23 -6.27 23.42
C PRO A 409 11.93 -6.11 21.93
N PHE A 410 11.84 -7.21 21.19
CA PHE A 410 11.62 -7.17 19.74
C PHE A 410 10.30 -6.50 19.34
N VAL A 411 10.39 -5.59 18.35
CA VAL A 411 9.27 -4.99 17.61
C VAL A 411 9.62 -4.94 16.12
N GLY A 412 8.77 -5.55 15.28
CA GLY A 412 8.92 -5.52 13.82
C GLY A 412 7.59 -5.43 13.08
N LEU A 413 7.61 -4.86 11.88
CA LEU A 413 6.43 -4.63 11.04
C LEU A 413 6.48 -5.50 9.78
N ALA A 414 5.46 -6.34 9.58
CA ALA A 414 5.23 -6.99 8.29
C ALA A 414 4.70 -5.96 7.28
N PHE A 415 5.44 -5.73 6.19
CA PHE A 415 5.04 -4.76 5.16
C PHE A 415 4.64 -5.43 3.85
N LYS A 416 5.52 -6.25 3.25
CA LYS A 416 5.22 -7.01 2.02
C LYS A 416 4.91 -8.48 2.36
N LEU A 417 3.89 -9.03 1.69
CA LEU A 417 3.63 -10.47 1.62
C LEU A 417 3.92 -10.95 0.20
N GLU A 418 4.46 -12.17 0.07
CA GLU A 418 4.82 -12.77 -1.21
C GLU A 418 4.65 -14.29 -1.10
N GLU A 419 3.94 -14.93 -2.04
CA GLU A 419 3.78 -16.39 -2.04
C GLU A 419 4.73 -17.00 -3.06
N SER A 420 5.74 -17.72 -2.57
CA SER A 420 6.73 -18.42 -3.37
C SER A 420 6.35 -19.90 -3.55
N ASN A 421 6.99 -20.61 -4.47
CA ASN A 421 6.90 -22.07 -4.60
C ASN A 421 7.29 -22.81 -3.29
N PHE A 422 8.00 -22.13 -2.38
CA PHE A 422 8.39 -22.63 -1.06
C PHE A 422 7.43 -22.20 0.07
N GLY A 423 6.28 -21.61 -0.27
CA GLY A 423 5.26 -21.08 0.65
C GLY A 423 5.32 -19.57 0.85
N GLN A 424 4.47 -19.07 1.74
CA GLN A 424 4.35 -17.64 2.06
C GLN A 424 5.61 -17.11 2.75
N LEU A 425 6.19 -16.07 2.14
CA LEU A 425 7.19 -15.16 2.68
C LEU A 425 6.49 -13.92 3.24
N THR A 426 6.93 -13.49 4.42
CA THR A 426 6.53 -12.21 5.04
C THR A 426 7.78 -11.37 5.22
N TYR A 427 7.84 -10.20 4.57
CA TYR A 427 8.94 -9.24 4.75
C TYR A 427 8.67 -8.38 6.00
N ILE A 428 9.62 -8.41 6.93
CA ILE A 428 9.56 -7.71 8.21
C ILE A 428 10.72 -6.71 8.30
N ARG A 429 10.42 -5.44 8.59
CA ARG A 429 11.41 -4.48 9.09
C ARG A 429 11.48 -4.59 10.61
N VAL A 430 12.68 -4.71 11.17
CA VAL A 430 12.92 -4.73 12.63
C VAL A 430 13.26 -3.32 13.10
N TYR A 431 12.41 -2.75 13.95
CA TYR A 431 12.62 -1.39 14.49
C TYR A 431 13.39 -1.40 15.81
N GLN A 432 13.19 -2.43 16.63
CA GLN A 432 13.72 -2.55 17.98
C GLN A 432 13.96 -4.03 18.33
N GLY A 433 14.98 -4.31 19.15
CA GLY A 433 15.35 -5.66 19.56
C GLY A 433 15.97 -6.49 18.44
N SER A 434 15.91 -7.82 18.55
CA SER A 434 16.47 -8.75 17.57
C SER A 434 15.57 -9.95 17.33
N LEU A 435 15.42 -10.36 16.07
CA LEU A 435 14.60 -11.48 15.65
C LEU A 435 15.47 -12.73 15.45
N LYS A 436 15.15 -13.82 16.15
CA LYS A 436 15.96 -15.05 16.18
C LYS A 436 15.22 -16.24 15.58
N LYS A 437 15.95 -17.10 14.84
CA LYS A 437 15.40 -18.35 14.29
C LYS A 437 14.88 -19.25 15.42
N GLY A 438 13.63 -19.69 15.32
CA GLY A 438 12.93 -20.47 16.34
C GLY A 438 12.24 -19.65 17.44
N ALA A 439 12.36 -18.32 17.45
CA ALA A 439 11.70 -17.45 18.42
C ALA A 439 10.17 -17.52 18.32
N ASN A 440 9.49 -17.13 19.40
CA ASN A 440 8.04 -16.98 19.44
C ASN A 440 7.69 -15.50 19.60
N VAL A 441 7.02 -14.93 18.60
CA VAL A 441 6.51 -13.55 18.61
C VAL A 441 4.99 -13.57 18.74
N PHE A 442 4.40 -12.41 19.03
CA PHE A 442 2.95 -12.23 19.09
C PHE A 442 2.52 -11.23 18.01
N ASN A 443 1.47 -11.55 17.25
CA ASN A 443 0.85 -10.63 16.32
C ASN A 443 0.01 -9.60 17.11
N ALA A 444 0.37 -8.32 17.05
CA ALA A 444 -0.20 -7.26 17.90
C ALA A 444 -1.69 -6.98 17.64
N ARG A 445 -2.19 -7.27 16.43
CA ARG A 445 -3.60 -7.12 16.05
C ARG A 445 -4.45 -8.27 16.60
N THR A 446 -4.04 -9.51 16.31
CA THR A 446 -4.82 -10.73 16.60
C THR A 446 -4.55 -11.34 17.97
N GLY A 447 -3.44 -10.98 18.63
CA GLY A 447 -2.96 -11.61 19.87
C GLY A 447 -2.35 -13.00 19.68
N ASN A 448 -2.37 -13.54 18.45
CA ASN A 448 -1.91 -14.90 18.17
C ASN A 448 -0.39 -15.03 18.32
N LYS A 449 0.03 -16.12 18.96
CA LYS A 449 1.44 -16.49 19.14
C LYS A 449 1.95 -17.20 17.89
N VAL A 450 2.94 -16.63 17.22
CA VAL A 450 3.56 -17.13 15.99
C VAL A 450 4.99 -17.58 16.29
N LYS A 451 5.41 -18.74 15.78
CA LYS A 451 6.80 -19.20 15.84
C LYS A 451 7.49 -18.93 14.51
N ILE A 452 8.67 -18.31 14.55
CA ILE A 452 9.49 -18.04 13.36
C ILE A 452 10.34 -19.28 13.02
N PRO A 453 10.12 -19.99 11.91
CA PRO A 453 10.82 -21.24 11.62
C PRO A 453 12.18 -21.02 10.93
N ARG A 454 12.24 -20.08 9.99
CA ARG A 454 13.40 -19.69 9.17
C ARG A 454 13.34 -18.18 8.94
N ILE A 455 14.50 -17.54 8.94
CA ILE A 455 14.69 -16.14 8.56
C ILE A 455 15.65 -16.15 7.37
N VAL A 456 15.36 -15.37 6.34
CA VAL A 456 16.23 -15.20 5.17
C VAL A 456 16.46 -13.74 4.83
N ARG A 457 17.63 -13.45 4.25
CA ARG A 457 17.86 -12.24 3.46
C ARG A 457 17.63 -12.57 1.98
N MET A 458 16.95 -11.67 1.27
CA MET A 458 16.63 -11.83 -0.15
C MET A 458 17.70 -11.16 -1.02
N HIS A 459 18.26 -11.92 -1.96
CA HIS A 459 19.27 -11.46 -2.91
C HIS A 459 18.71 -11.52 -4.33
N SER A 460 17.70 -10.68 -4.61
CA SER A 460 16.81 -10.88 -5.76
C SER A 460 16.20 -12.30 -5.67
N ASN A 461 16.54 -13.22 -6.58
CA ASN A 461 15.93 -14.55 -6.65
C ASN A 461 16.61 -15.61 -5.75
N GLU A 462 17.70 -15.26 -5.06
CA GLU A 462 18.46 -16.15 -4.18
C GLU A 462 18.19 -15.84 -2.69
N MET A 463 18.32 -16.85 -1.81
CA MET A 463 17.93 -16.76 -0.40
C MET A 463 19.09 -17.16 0.53
N GLU A 464 19.56 -16.25 1.37
CA GLU A 464 20.56 -16.52 2.41
C GLU A 464 19.85 -16.81 3.74
N GLU A 465 20.06 -17.99 4.34
CA GLU A 465 19.54 -18.28 5.69
C GLU A 465 20.40 -17.63 6.79
N VAL A 466 19.73 -16.83 7.63
CA VAL A 466 20.34 -16.13 8.76
C VAL A 466 19.75 -16.63 10.09
N GLN A 467 20.57 -16.64 11.15
CA GLN A 467 20.14 -17.13 12.48
C GLN A 467 19.48 -16.03 13.32
N GLU A 468 19.88 -14.78 13.10
CA GLU A 468 19.45 -13.59 13.85
C GLU A 468 19.49 -12.36 12.93
N ILE A 469 18.55 -11.44 13.13
CA ILE A 469 18.49 -10.13 12.47
C ILE A 469 18.31 -9.06 13.55
N GLY A 470 19.08 -7.98 13.44
CA GLY A 470 19.08 -6.88 14.42
C GLY A 470 18.10 -5.75 14.09
N ALA A 471 17.97 -4.81 15.03
CA ALA A 471 17.26 -3.56 14.82
C ALA A 471 17.91 -2.72 13.71
N GLY A 472 17.07 -2.07 12.90
CA GLY A 472 17.46 -1.30 11.73
C GLY A 472 17.52 -2.09 10.42
N GLU A 473 17.27 -3.41 10.43
CA GLU A 473 17.39 -4.28 9.26
C GLU A 473 16.04 -4.78 8.73
N ILE A 474 16.05 -5.27 7.49
CA ILE A 474 14.91 -5.91 6.80
C ILE A 474 15.24 -7.39 6.54
N CYS A 475 14.26 -8.26 6.74
CA CYS A 475 14.37 -9.70 6.46
C CYS A 475 13.04 -10.29 6.00
N ALA A 476 13.06 -11.47 5.37
CA ALA A 476 11.85 -12.25 5.12
C ALA A 476 11.78 -13.50 6.03
N VAL A 477 10.57 -13.85 6.46
CA VAL A 477 10.30 -15.05 7.27
C VAL A 477 9.31 -15.98 6.58
N PHE A 478 9.54 -17.29 6.72
CA PHE A 478 8.71 -18.33 6.10
C PHE A 478 7.53 -18.75 6.99
N GLY A 479 6.39 -19.06 6.37
CA GLY A 479 5.30 -19.80 7.02
C GLY A 479 4.59 -19.03 8.14
N VAL A 480 4.60 -17.71 8.06
CA VAL A 480 3.90 -16.80 8.98
C VAL A 480 2.63 -16.30 8.29
N ASP A 481 1.47 -16.81 8.70
CA ASP A 481 0.17 -16.27 8.25
C ASP A 481 -0.11 -14.97 9.00
N CYS A 482 -0.23 -13.88 8.23
CA CYS A 482 -0.52 -12.52 8.70
C CYS A 482 -1.03 -11.66 7.54
N ALA A 483 -1.44 -10.44 7.83
CA ALA A 483 -1.75 -9.41 6.83
C ALA A 483 -0.61 -8.40 6.71
N SER A 484 -0.49 -7.73 5.55
CA SER A 484 0.30 -6.51 5.42
C SER A 484 -0.11 -5.48 6.48
N GLY A 485 0.87 -4.89 7.17
CA GLY A 485 0.66 -3.96 8.28
C GLY A 485 0.61 -4.61 9.66
N ASP A 486 0.62 -5.95 9.76
CA ASP A 486 0.68 -6.62 11.07
C ASP A 486 2.02 -6.35 11.77
N THR A 487 1.93 -5.87 13.01
CA THR A 487 3.10 -5.71 13.90
C THR A 487 3.32 -6.98 14.71
N PHE A 488 4.57 -7.39 14.84
CA PHE A 488 5.00 -8.51 15.69
C PHE A 488 5.81 -7.99 16.88
N THR A 489 5.49 -8.48 18.09
CA THR A 489 6.17 -8.09 19.33
C THR A 489 6.63 -9.30 20.15
N GLU A 490 7.65 -9.10 20.99
CA GLU A 490 8.06 -10.06 22.01
C GLU A 490 7.23 -9.91 23.31
N GLY A 491 7.11 -11.00 24.07
CA GLY A 491 6.64 -10.99 25.47
C GLY A 491 5.20 -10.50 25.71
N GLY A 492 4.43 -10.21 24.66
CA GLY A 492 3.14 -9.55 24.78
C GLY A 492 3.26 -8.06 25.08
N LEU A 493 4.29 -7.36 24.57
CA LEU A 493 4.25 -5.89 24.45
C LEU A 493 3.00 -5.48 23.64
N GLY A 494 2.28 -4.48 24.12
CA GLY A 494 1.03 -4.00 23.51
C GLY A 494 1.24 -3.08 22.31
N TYR A 495 2.46 -3.00 21.78
CA TYR A 495 2.81 -2.03 20.75
C TYR A 495 2.30 -2.48 19.37
N SER A 496 1.59 -1.59 18.69
CA SER A 496 1.28 -1.70 17.26
C SER A 496 1.95 -0.54 16.52
N MET A 497 2.47 -0.75 15.32
CA MET A 497 2.84 0.37 14.46
C MET A 497 1.56 1.11 14.01
N THR A 498 1.73 2.38 13.63
CA THR A 498 0.67 3.15 12.96
C THR A 498 0.27 2.48 11.65
N SER A 499 -1.05 2.42 11.39
CA SER A 499 -1.60 1.91 10.13
C SER A 499 -1.10 2.74 8.94
N MET A 500 -0.79 2.07 7.82
CA MET A 500 -0.53 2.75 6.55
C MET A 500 -1.80 3.46 6.05
N PHE A 501 -1.64 4.53 5.27
CA PHE A 501 -2.76 5.12 4.54
C PHE A 501 -3.18 4.16 3.42
N VAL A 502 -4.43 3.68 3.47
CA VAL A 502 -5.04 2.87 2.41
C VAL A 502 -6.07 3.76 1.69
N PRO A 503 -5.82 4.18 0.44
CA PRO A 503 -6.82 4.93 -0.33
C PRO A 503 -8.05 4.07 -0.66
N ASP A 504 -9.20 4.71 -0.86
CA ASP A 504 -10.41 4.04 -1.29
C ASP A 504 -10.38 3.70 -2.80
N PRO A 505 -10.93 2.53 -3.20
CA PRO A 505 -10.89 2.07 -4.59
C PRO A 505 -11.83 2.88 -5.51
N VAL A 506 -11.27 3.41 -6.60
CA VAL A 506 -11.95 4.33 -7.55
C VAL A 506 -12.61 3.64 -8.75
N ILE A 507 -12.46 2.32 -8.90
CA ILE A 507 -13.15 1.53 -9.93
C ILE A 507 -13.68 0.22 -9.34
N SER A 508 -14.81 -0.26 -9.86
CA SER A 508 -15.37 -1.58 -9.54
C SER A 508 -15.83 -2.32 -10.81
N LEU A 509 -15.62 -3.63 -10.84
CA LEU A 509 -16.02 -4.54 -11.93
C LEU A 509 -16.72 -5.77 -11.34
N SER A 510 -17.74 -6.30 -12.02
CA SER A 510 -18.23 -7.64 -11.71
C SER A 510 -17.25 -8.68 -12.24
N ILE A 511 -17.07 -9.78 -11.52
CA ILE A 511 -16.13 -10.85 -11.87
C ILE A 511 -16.77 -12.22 -11.63
N LYS A 512 -16.55 -13.15 -12.58
CA LYS A 512 -17.10 -14.50 -12.52
C LYS A 512 -16.14 -15.54 -13.11
N PRO A 513 -15.92 -16.70 -12.48
CA PRO A 513 -15.18 -17.78 -13.11
C PRO A 513 -15.92 -18.28 -14.36
N LYS A 514 -15.19 -18.45 -15.47
CA LYS A 514 -15.70 -18.89 -16.77
C LYS A 514 -16.31 -20.29 -16.72
N HIS A 515 -15.78 -21.16 -15.86
CA HIS A 515 -16.30 -22.49 -15.61
C HIS A 515 -16.53 -22.71 -14.10
N THR A 516 -17.66 -23.31 -13.74
CA THR A 516 -18.05 -23.58 -12.34
C THR A 516 -17.05 -24.47 -11.60
N LYS A 517 -16.26 -25.26 -12.33
CA LYS A 517 -15.17 -26.10 -11.79
C LYS A 517 -14.07 -25.29 -11.10
N ASP A 518 -13.85 -24.05 -11.54
CA ASP A 518 -12.70 -23.24 -11.15
C ASP A 518 -12.97 -22.42 -9.86
N THR A 519 -14.23 -22.40 -9.41
CA THR A 519 -14.71 -21.72 -8.19
C THR A 519 -13.82 -21.96 -6.95
N PRO A 520 -13.31 -23.18 -6.65
CA PRO A 520 -12.44 -23.38 -5.48
C PRO A 520 -11.08 -22.70 -5.60
N ASN A 521 -10.56 -22.50 -6.82
CA ASN A 521 -9.31 -21.77 -7.05
C ASN A 521 -9.57 -20.26 -7.08
N PHE A 522 -10.66 -19.82 -7.70
CA PHE A 522 -11.16 -18.44 -7.66
C PHE A 522 -11.29 -17.90 -6.23
N SER A 523 -11.95 -18.65 -5.34
CA SER A 523 -12.10 -18.27 -3.93
C SER A 523 -10.77 -18.19 -3.18
N LYS A 524 -9.79 -19.05 -3.50
CA LYS A 524 -8.44 -18.99 -2.91
C LYS A 524 -7.67 -17.76 -3.40
N ALA A 525 -7.69 -17.49 -4.71
CA ALA A 525 -7.02 -16.35 -5.33
C ALA A 525 -7.48 -15.02 -4.72
N ILE A 526 -8.81 -14.81 -4.63
CA ILE A 526 -9.40 -13.64 -3.95
C ILE A 526 -8.94 -13.58 -2.48
N SER A 527 -9.06 -14.68 -1.74
CA SER A 527 -8.70 -14.74 -0.31
C SER A 527 -7.21 -14.54 -0.02
N ARG A 528 -6.34 -14.63 -1.04
CA ARG A 528 -4.94 -14.23 -0.98
C ARG A 528 -4.77 -12.76 -1.35
N PHE A 529 -5.27 -12.33 -2.52
CA PHE A 529 -5.04 -10.98 -3.03
C PHE A 529 -5.58 -9.91 -2.06
N GLN A 530 -6.69 -10.18 -1.35
CA GLN A 530 -7.20 -9.32 -0.28
C GLN A 530 -6.29 -9.20 0.96
N ARG A 531 -5.34 -10.14 1.19
CA ARG A 531 -4.30 -10.04 2.23
C ARG A 531 -3.02 -9.40 1.70
N GLU A 532 -2.72 -9.67 0.43
CA GLU A 532 -1.57 -9.12 -0.30
C GLU A 532 -1.73 -7.60 -0.50
N ASP A 533 -2.95 -7.11 -0.69
CA ASP A 533 -3.28 -5.72 -1.03
C ASP A 533 -4.63 -5.29 -0.40
N PRO A 534 -4.65 -4.30 0.52
CA PRO A 534 -5.88 -3.82 1.17
C PRO A 534 -6.74 -2.88 0.28
N THR A 535 -6.25 -2.45 -0.89
CA THR A 535 -7.05 -1.68 -1.86
C THR A 535 -7.88 -2.58 -2.77
N PHE A 536 -7.46 -3.84 -2.98
CA PHE A 536 -8.21 -4.85 -3.70
C PHE A 536 -9.37 -5.38 -2.82
N ARG A 537 -10.47 -4.63 -2.77
CA ARG A 537 -11.68 -5.00 -2.02
C ARG A 537 -12.56 -5.91 -2.87
N VAL A 538 -13.19 -6.90 -2.24
CA VAL A 538 -14.14 -7.81 -2.90
C VAL A 538 -15.35 -7.98 -2.00
N HIS A 539 -16.53 -7.84 -2.60
CA HIS A 539 -17.82 -8.07 -1.94
C HIS A 539 -18.76 -8.85 -2.88
N VAL A 540 -19.83 -9.40 -2.33
CA VAL A 540 -20.94 -9.95 -3.11
C VAL A 540 -22.10 -8.99 -2.98
N ASP A 541 -22.65 -8.51 -4.09
CA ASP A 541 -23.87 -7.72 -4.08
C ASP A 541 -25.06 -8.58 -3.66
N THR A 542 -25.88 -8.07 -2.76
CA THR A 542 -27.03 -8.80 -2.19
C THR A 542 -28.25 -8.82 -3.10
N GLU A 543 -28.32 -7.96 -4.14
CA GLU A 543 -29.44 -7.94 -5.08
C GLU A 543 -29.19 -8.80 -6.33
N SER A 544 -28.05 -8.64 -7.00
CA SER A 544 -27.66 -9.44 -8.17
C SER A 544 -27.06 -10.80 -7.82
N GLY A 545 -26.44 -10.92 -6.63
CA GLY A 545 -25.63 -12.08 -6.25
C GLY A 545 -24.28 -12.16 -6.97
N GLU A 546 -23.86 -11.10 -7.69
CA GLU A 546 -22.56 -11.06 -8.36
C GLU A 546 -21.42 -10.73 -7.39
N SER A 547 -20.24 -11.32 -7.63
CA SER A 547 -19.00 -10.91 -6.97
C SER A 547 -18.45 -9.65 -7.64
N ILE A 548 -18.26 -8.59 -6.88
CA ILE A 548 -17.72 -7.32 -7.34
C ILE A 548 -16.31 -7.14 -6.75
N ILE A 549 -15.34 -6.90 -7.64
CA ILE A 549 -13.98 -6.49 -7.30
C ILE A 549 -13.84 -4.98 -7.44
N SER A 550 -13.14 -4.36 -6.51
CA SER A 550 -12.87 -2.91 -6.48
C SER A 550 -11.38 -2.66 -6.30
N GLY A 551 -10.84 -1.62 -6.94
CA GLY A 551 -9.40 -1.30 -6.86
C GLY A 551 -9.03 0.10 -7.34
N MET A 552 -7.72 0.35 -7.45
CA MET A 552 -7.16 1.68 -7.72
C MET A 552 -7.18 2.13 -9.19
N GLY A 553 -7.57 1.26 -10.12
CA GLY A 553 -7.72 1.61 -11.53
C GLY A 553 -7.91 0.40 -12.45
N GLU A 554 -8.05 0.67 -13.74
CA GLU A 554 -8.33 -0.34 -14.77
C GLU A 554 -7.13 -1.27 -15.01
N LEU A 555 -5.92 -0.72 -14.95
CA LEU A 555 -4.68 -1.50 -15.03
C LEU A 555 -4.53 -2.39 -13.77
N HIS A 556 -4.88 -1.86 -12.59
CA HIS A 556 -4.92 -2.62 -11.33
C HIS A 556 -5.74 -3.91 -11.46
N LEU A 557 -7.01 -3.79 -11.84
CA LEU A 557 -7.93 -4.92 -11.90
C LEU A 557 -7.60 -5.88 -13.06
N SER A 558 -7.13 -5.38 -14.20
CA SER A 558 -6.69 -6.25 -15.31
C SER A 558 -5.49 -7.12 -14.94
N ILE A 559 -4.53 -6.61 -14.16
CA ILE A 559 -3.39 -7.39 -13.68
C ILE A 559 -3.82 -8.46 -12.67
N TYR A 560 -4.74 -8.18 -11.74
CA TYR A 560 -5.28 -9.22 -10.84
C TYR A 560 -6.06 -10.30 -11.60
N VAL A 561 -6.84 -9.93 -12.62
CA VAL A 561 -7.51 -10.88 -13.53
C VAL A 561 -6.49 -11.77 -14.26
N GLU A 562 -5.40 -11.18 -14.75
CA GLU A 562 -4.36 -11.93 -15.46
C GLU A 562 -3.56 -12.84 -14.50
N ARG A 563 -3.35 -12.41 -13.26
CA ARG A 563 -2.77 -13.23 -12.17
C ARG A 563 -3.67 -14.41 -11.79
N MET A 564 -5.01 -14.25 -11.72
CA MET A 564 -5.93 -15.39 -11.52
C MET A 564 -5.77 -16.45 -12.62
N LYS A 565 -5.59 -16.01 -13.87
CA LYS A 565 -5.34 -16.91 -15.00
C LYS A 565 -3.96 -17.58 -14.93
N ARG A 566 -2.88 -16.84 -14.66
CA ARG A 566 -1.50 -17.37 -14.67
C ARG A 566 -1.16 -18.18 -13.41
N GLU A 567 -1.44 -17.66 -12.22
CA GLU A 567 -1.08 -18.31 -10.94
C GLU A 567 -2.05 -19.43 -10.55
N TYR A 568 -3.36 -19.24 -10.78
CA TYR A 568 -4.41 -20.15 -10.30
C TYR A 568 -5.11 -20.94 -11.41
N ASN A 569 -4.63 -20.85 -12.67
CA ASN A 569 -5.20 -21.49 -13.86
C ASN A 569 -6.72 -21.25 -14.00
N THR A 570 -7.20 -20.10 -13.51
CA THR A 570 -8.62 -19.78 -13.38
C THR A 570 -8.98 -18.69 -14.38
N GLU A 571 -9.64 -19.04 -15.48
CA GLU A 571 -10.16 -18.04 -16.40
C GLU A 571 -11.40 -17.36 -15.80
N VAL A 572 -11.34 -16.05 -15.67
CA VAL A 572 -12.43 -15.20 -15.19
C VAL A 572 -12.93 -14.30 -16.32
N VAL A 573 -14.23 -13.98 -16.28
CA VAL A 573 -14.86 -12.98 -17.13
C VAL A 573 -15.20 -11.78 -16.26
N THR A 574 -14.80 -10.58 -16.70
CA THR A 574 -15.16 -9.30 -16.08
C THR A 574 -16.31 -8.64 -16.81
N GLY A 575 -17.10 -7.85 -16.07
CA GLY A 575 -18.18 -7.04 -16.59
C GLY A 575 -18.34 -5.72 -15.82
N GLN A 576 -19.28 -4.90 -16.27
CA GLN A 576 -19.77 -3.79 -15.46
C GLN A 576 -20.68 -4.34 -14.35
N PRO A 577 -20.54 -3.90 -13.09
CA PRO A 577 -21.46 -4.27 -12.02
C PRO A 577 -22.91 -3.94 -12.39
N GLN A 578 -23.85 -4.82 -12.03
CA GLN A 578 -25.26 -4.53 -12.26
C GLN A 578 -25.71 -3.33 -11.40
N VAL A 579 -26.18 -2.27 -12.06
CA VAL A 579 -26.78 -1.12 -11.38
C VAL A 579 -28.11 -1.54 -10.76
N ALA A 580 -28.25 -1.32 -9.46
CA ALA A 580 -29.47 -1.61 -8.70
C ALA A 580 -30.56 -0.56 -8.97
N TYR A 581 -31.18 -0.63 -10.16
CA TYR A 581 -32.34 0.21 -10.50
C TYR A 581 -33.54 -0.06 -9.57
N ARG A 582 -34.51 0.86 -9.59
CA ARG A 582 -35.80 0.71 -8.90
C ARG A 582 -36.94 0.99 -9.86
N GLU A 583 -38.13 0.53 -9.52
CA GLU A 583 -39.36 0.82 -10.25
C GLU A 583 -40.31 1.63 -9.35
N THR A 584 -41.14 2.50 -9.94
CA THR A 584 -42.21 3.21 -9.22
C THR A 584 -43.38 3.51 -10.16
N ILE A 585 -44.46 4.09 -9.62
CA ILE A 585 -45.68 4.47 -10.35
C ILE A 585 -45.89 5.98 -10.30
N GLN A 586 -46.61 6.53 -11.28
CA GLN A 586 -46.87 7.98 -11.38
C GLN A 586 -48.33 8.36 -11.23
N SER A 587 -49.28 7.45 -11.49
CA SER A 587 -50.71 7.76 -11.47
C SER A 587 -51.53 6.85 -10.56
N HIS A 588 -52.60 7.40 -9.99
CA HIS A 588 -53.61 6.63 -9.25
C HIS A 588 -54.41 5.76 -10.24
N VAL A 589 -54.45 4.44 -10.01
CA VAL A 589 -55.15 3.47 -10.85
C VAL A 589 -56.01 2.51 -10.03
N PRO A 590 -57.34 2.47 -10.24
CA PRO A 590 -58.22 1.48 -9.64
C PRO A 590 -58.07 0.10 -10.30
N PHE A 591 -58.32 -0.96 -9.54
CA PHE A 591 -58.33 -2.33 -10.01
C PHE A 591 -59.51 -3.14 -9.45
N ASP A 592 -60.00 -4.08 -10.25
CA ASP A 592 -60.87 -5.18 -9.84
C ASP A 592 -60.27 -6.46 -10.42
N HIS A 593 -59.88 -7.40 -9.55
CA HIS A 593 -59.28 -8.66 -9.97
C HIS A 593 -60.00 -9.84 -9.30
N LEU A 594 -60.75 -10.58 -10.11
CA LEU A 594 -61.28 -11.90 -9.76
C LEU A 594 -60.32 -13.00 -10.21
N LEU A 595 -59.71 -13.68 -9.25
CA LEU A 595 -59.12 -15.00 -9.46
C LEU A 595 -60.20 -16.06 -9.26
N LYS A 596 -60.50 -16.82 -10.32
CA LYS A 596 -61.36 -18.02 -10.26
C LYS A 596 -60.71 -19.17 -11.03
N LYS A 597 -60.36 -20.26 -10.34
CA LYS A 597 -59.93 -21.53 -10.94
C LYS A 597 -60.64 -22.70 -10.27
N GLN A 598 -61.06 -23.68 -11.05
CA GLN A 598 -61.77 -24.86 -10.55
C GLN A 598 -61.29 -26.11 -11.28
N THR A 599 -60.38 -26.85 -10.66
CA THR A 599 -59.72 -28.04 -11.24
C THR A 599 -60.05 -29.29 -10.42
N GLY A 600 -61.31 -29.74 -10.49
CA GLY A 600 -61.76 -31.04 -9.97
C GLY A 600 -61.85 -31.20 -8.44
N GLY A 601 -61.33 -30.26 -7.66
CA GLY A 601 -61.42 -30.23 -6.19
C GLY A 601 -61.76 -28.83 -5.67
N ALA A 602 -61.32 -28.50 -4.45
CA ALA A 602 -61.42 -27.15 -3.90
C ALA A 602 -60.80 -26.13 -4.86
N GLY A 603 -61.53 -25.05 -5.14
CA GLY A 603 -61.09 -24.04 -6.11
C GLY A 603 -60.09 -23.03 -5.54
N ASP A 604 -59.55 -22.19 -6.42
CA ASP A 604 -59.09 -20.85 -6.05
C ASP A 604 -60.24 -19.87 -6.34
N TYR A 605 -60.79 -19.21 -5.33
CA TYR A 605 -61.66 -18.04 -5.48
C TYR A 605 -61.20 -16.90 -4.58
N ALA A 606 -60.86 -15.77 -5.18
CA ALA A 606 -60.64 -14.51 -4.49
C ALA A 606 -60.90 -13.34 -5.43
N ARG A 607 -61.75 -12.39 -5.03
CA ARG A 607 -61.88 -11.09 -5.69
C ARG A 607 -61.29 -10.01 -4.80
N VAL A 608 -60.42 -9.18 -5.37
CA VAL A 608 -59.78 -8.04 -4.68
C VAL A 608 -60.04 -6.78 -5.49
N VAL A 609 -60.59 -5.75 -4.85
CA VAL A 609 -60.95 -4.46 -5.43
C VAL A 609 -60.27 -3.34 -4.62
N GLY A 610 -59.77 -2.32 -5.32
CA GLY A 610 -58.97 -1.28 -4.69
C GLY A 610 -58.34 -0.34 -5.70
N TYR A 611 -57.27 0.33 -5.28
CA TYR A 611 -56.45 1.16 -6.14
C TYR A 611 -54.98 1.15 -5.69
N ILE A 612 -54.10 1.49 -6.63
CA ILE A 612 -52.70 1.83 -6.32
C ILE A 612 -52.44 3.30 -6.66
N GLU A 613 -51.56 3.94 -5.92
CA GLU A 613 -51.17 5.34 -6.12
C GLU A 613 -49.74 5.60 -5.63
N PRO A 614 -49.03 6.60 -6.17
CA PRO A 614 -47.75 7.01 -5.62
C PRO A 614 -47.92 7.65 -4.24
N THR A 615 -47.09 7.24 -3.27
CA THR A 615 -46.98 7.86 -1.93
C THR A 615 -46.42 9.28 -1.94
N GLY A 616 -45.94 9.76 -3.10
CA GLY A 616 -45.28 11.06 -3.25
C GLY A 616 -43.81 11.10 -2.79
N GLN A 617 -43.30 10.04 -2.16
CA GLN A 617 -41.90 9.92 -1.73
C GLN A 617 -41.28 8.60 -2.23
N LEU A 618 -39.99 8.61 -2.57
CA LEU A 618 -39.29 7.41 -3.06
C LEU A 618 -38.79 6.51 -1.91
N GLY A 619 -39.66 6.29 -0.94
CA GLY A 619 -39.42 5.51 0.29
C GLY A 619 -40.01 4.10 0.24
N GLU A 620 -40.48 3.63 1.39
CA GLU A 620 -41.12 2.31 1.51
C GLU A 620 -42.45 2.23 0.75
N ASN A 621 -42.93 1.00 0.54
CA ASN A 621 -44.23 0.75 -0.08
C ASN A 621 -45.27 0.51 1.01
N HIS A 622 -46.40 1.21 0.93
CA HIS A 622 -47.47 1.12 1.92
C HIS A 622 -48.63 0.24 1.43
N PHE A 623 -49.29 -0.41 2.39
CA PHE A 623 -50.45 -1.25 2.16
C PHE A 623 -51.51 -0.88 3.19
N GLU A 624 -52.72 -0.61 2.71
CA GLU A 624 -53.82 -0.13 3.53
C GLU A 624 -55.09 -0.93 3.24
N GLN A 625 -55.90 -1.13 4.30
CA GLN A 625 -57.20 -1.75 4.22
C GLN A 625 -58.28 -0.73 4.58
N GLN A 626 -59.21 -0.51 3.66
CA GLN A 626 -60.34 0.43 3.80
C GLN A 626 -61.68 -0.29 3.62
N ILE A 627 -61.75 -1.58 3.96
CA ILE A 627 -62.96 -2.40 3.83
C ILE A 627 -63.99 -2.07 4.92
N VAL A 628 -65.20 -1.74 4.47
CA VAL A 628 -66.38 -1.56 5.31
C VAL A 628 -67.21 -2.85 5.30
N GLY A 629 -67.62 -3.34 6.48
CA GLY A 629 -68.52 -4.50 6.59
C GLY A 629 -67.88 -5.88 6.48
N GLY A 630 -66.56 -5.98 6.32
CA GLY A 630 -65.82 -7.25 6.44
C GLY A 630 -65.95 -8.23 5.27
N THR A 631 -66.11 -7.73 4.03
CA THR A 631 -66.24 -8.56 2.81
C THR A 631 -65.04 -9.48 2.54
N ILE A 632 -63.86 -9.12 3.08
CA ILE A 632 -62.69 -10.00 3.21
C ILE A 632 -62.31 -10.11 4.71
N PRO A 633 -62.29 -11.32 5.30
CA PRO A 633 -61.74 -11.54 6.64
C PRO A 633 -60.26 -11.14 6.79
N GLU A 634 -59.89 -10.59 7.95
CA GLU A 634 -58.52 -10.11 8.29
C GLU A 634 -57.42 -11.14 7.97
N LYS A 635 -57.71 -12.42 8.20
CA LYS A 635 -56.82 -13.54 7.89
C LYS A 635 -56.36 -13.56 6.42
N TYR A 636 -57.25 -13.20 5.48
CA TYR A 636 -56.89 -13.08 4.07
C TYR A 636 -56.26 -11.71 3.75
N MET A 637 -56.53 -10.65 4.52
CA MET A 637 -55.87 -9.35 4.34
C MET A 637 -54.37 -9.43 4.63
N PHE A 638 -53.93 -10.18 5.64
CA PHE A 638 -52.51 -10.46 5.86
C PHE A 638 -51.88 -11.24 4.67
N ALA A 639 -52.66 -12.09 3.99
CA ALA A 639 -52.22 -12.77 2.77
C ALA A 639 -52.16 -11.83 1.56
N CYS A 640 -53.06 -10.84 1.47
CA CYS A 640 -52.99 -9.75 0.49
C CYS A 640 -51.75 -8.87 0.72
N GLU A 641 -51.52 -8.39 1.95
CA GLU A 641 -50.36 -7.60 2.34
C GLU A 641 -49.05 -8.31 1.97
N LYS A 642 -48.95 -9.61 2.29
CA LYS A 642 -47.81 -10.44 1.90
C LYS A 642 -47.70 -10.61 0.37
N GLY A 643 -48.81 -10.74 -0.34
CA GLY A 643 -48.86 -10.78 -1.80
C GLY A 643 -48.36 -9.48 -2.44
N PHE A 644 -48.71 -8.33 -1.86
CA PHE A 644 -48.22 -7.01 -2.26
C PHE A 644 -46.73 -6.85 -1.98
N LYS A 645 -46.25 -7.17 -0.77
CA LYS A 645 -44.83 -7.09 -0.39
C LYS A 645 -43.95 -7.95 -1.29
N GLU A 646 -44.32 -9.20 -1.55
CA GLU A 646 -43.62 -10.08 -2.52
C GLU A 646 -43.71 -9.57 -3.97
N SER A 647 -44.73 -8.76 -4.33
CA SER A 647 -44.80 -8.12 -5.65
C SER A 647 -43.87 -6.90 -5.76
N CYS A 648 -43.66 -6.19 -4.65
CA CYS A 648 -42.74 -5.05 -4.59
C CYS A 648 -41.26 -5.47 -4.55
N GLU A 649 -40.95 -6.73 -4.19
CA GLU A 649 -39.60 -7.27 -4.33
C GLU A 649 -39.15 -7.40 -5.79
N LYS A 650 -40.07 -7.69 -6.72
CA LYS A 650 -39.79 -7.95 -8.14
C LYS A 650 -40.84 -7.31 -9.03
N GLY A 651 -40.57 -6.06 -9.39
CA GLY A 651 -41.44 -5.19 -10.17
C GLY A 651 -41.81 -5.75 -11.55
N PRO A 652 -43.00 -5.43 -12.08
CA PRO A 652 -43.44 -5.95 -13.38
C PRO A 652 -42.64 -5.47 -14.61
N MET A 653 -41.88 -4.37 -14.51
CA MET A 653 -41.29 -3.70 -15.67
C MET A 653 -39.86 -4.18 -16.00
N LEU A 654 -39.00 -4.32 -14.98
CA LEU A 654 -37.60 -4.78 -15.09
C LEU A 654 -37.28 -5.94 -14.13
N GLY A 655 -38.18 -6.30 -13.22
CA GLY A 655 -37.92 -7.28 -12.15
C GLY A 655 -37.15 -6.72 -10.95
N HIS A 656 -36.97 -5.40 -10.87
CA HIS A 656 -36.28 -4.72 -9.77
C HIS A 656 -37.24 -4.33 -8.64
N ARG A 657 -36.70 -3.95 -7.48
CA ARG A 657 -37.53 -3.56 -6.33
C ARG A 657 -38.34 -2.29 -6.63
N VAL A 658 -39.62 -2.33 -6.30
CA VAL A 658 -40.54 -1.19 -6.36
C VAL A 658 -40.31 -0.29 -5.13
N LEU A 659 -40.40 1.02 -5.30
CA LEU A 659 -40.39 2.02 -4.21
C LEU A 659 -41.58 2.99 -4.32
N GLY A 660 -42.01 3.51 -3.18
CA GLY A 660 -42.99 4.59 -3.09
C GLY A 660 -44.41 4.26 -3.58
N ALA A 661 -44.78 2.99 -3.75
CA ALA A 661 -46.14 2.60 -4.12
C ALA A 661 -47.04 2.40 -2.89
N ASN A 662 -48.25 2.97 -2.91
CA ASN A 662 -49.32 2.64 -1.97
C ASN A 662 -50.31 1.67 -2.66
N MET A 663 -50.83 0.68 -1.92
CA MET A 663 -51.89 -0.21 -2.39
C MET A 663 -53.01 -0.27 -1.35
N ILE A 664 -54.17 0.25 -1.72
CA ILE A 664 -55.38 0.33 -0.88
C ILE A 664 -56.38 -0.70 -1.38
N ILE A 665 -56.84 -1.60 -0.50
CA ILE A 665 -57.93 -2.54 -0.77
C ILE A 665 -59.19 -2.03 -0.04
N ASN A 666 -60.25 -1.74 -0.80
CA ASN A 666 -61.49 -1.16 -0.29
C ASN A 666 -62.73 -2.05 -0.43
N ASP A 667 -62.69 -3.09 -1.29
CA ASP A 667 -63.73 -4.12 -1.37
C ASP A 667 -63.18 -5.46 -1.91
N GLY A 668 -63.99 -6.51 -1.90
CA GLY A 668 -63.68 -7.79 -2.49
C GLY A 668 -64.77 -8.83 -2.28
N ALA A 669 -64.47 -10.09 -2.61
CA ALA A 669 -65.40 -11.19 -2.39
C ALA A 669 -64.68 -12.50 -2.06
N THR A 670 -65.27 -13.25 -1.14
CA THR A 670 -64.89 -14.60 -0.73
C THR A 670 -65.90 -15.65 -1.23
N HIS A 671 -65.49 -16.91 -1.28
CA HIS A 671 -66.37 -18.07 -1.50
C HIS A 671 -66.12 -19.11 -0.40
N MET A 672 -67.18 -19.67 0.17
CA MET A 672 -67.12 -20.45 1.42
C MET A 672 -66.25 -21.71 1.35
N THR A 673 -66.07 -22.30 0.17
CA THR A 673 -65.27 -23.53 -0.03
C THR A 673 -63.93 -23.30 -0.74
N ASP A 674 -63.81 -22.20 -1.49
CA ASP A 674 -62.73 -22.00 -2.48
C ASP A 674 -61.83 -20.80 -2.16
N SER A 675 -62.14 -20.03 -1.11
CA SER A 675 -61.25 -18.96 -0.64
C SER A 675 -60.15 -19.49 0.28
N SER A 676 -58.91 -19.25 -0.11
CA SER A 676 -57.71 -19.57 0.67
C SER A 676 -56.79 -18.36 0.77
N GLU A 677 -55.88 -18.38 1.75
CA GLU A 677 -54.79 -17.39 1.85
C GLU A 677 -53.99 -17.32 0.53
N MET A 678 -53.74 -18.48 -0.07
CA MET A 678 -53.01 -18.60 -1.34
C MET A 678 -53.79 -17.97 -2.51
N ALA A 679 -55.12 -18.14 -2.55
CA ALA A 679 -55.98 -17.51 -3.56
C ALA A 679 -55.95 -15.98 -3.43
N PHE A 680 -56.11 -15.42 -2.22
CA PHE A 680 -56.06 -13.97 -2.00
C PHE A 680 -54.68 -13.36 -2.27
N LYS A 681 -53.61 -14.05 -1.85
CA LYS A 681 -52.22 -13.70 -2.19
C LYS A 681 -52.01 -13.67 -3.71
N ASN A 682 -52.40 -14.74 -4.41
CA ASN A 682 -52.27 -14.86 -5.87
C ASN A 682 -53.12 -13.83 -6.62
N ALA A 683 -54.32 -13.52 -6.13
CA ALA A 683 -55.19 -12.49 -6.70
C ALA A 683 -54.55 -11.10 -6.53
N THR A 684 -53.99 -10.79 -5.36
CA THR A 684 -53.29 -9.53 -5.09
C THR A 684 -52.06 -9.35 -5.98
N GLN A 685 -51.24 -10.40 -6.13
CA GLN A 685 -50.08 -10.40 -7.05
C GLN A 685 -50.49 -10.14 -8.52
N GLN A 686 -51.64 -10.64 -8.95
CA GLN A 686 -52.15 -10.41 -10.31
C GLN A 686 -52.89 -9.07 -10.47
N ALA A 687 -53.53 -8.56 -9.41
CA ALA A 687 -54.10 -7.22 -9.37
C ALA A 687 -53.00 -6.16 -9.50
N PHE A 688 -51.97 -6.25 -8.65
CA PHE A 688 -50.81 -5.37 -8.66
C PHE A 688 -50.13 -5.35 -10.04
N ARG A 689 -49.83 -6.52 -10.63
CA ARG A 689 -49.20 -6.60 -11.97
C ARG A 689 -50.01 -5.92 -13.08
N LYS A 690 -51.35 -5.96 -13.02
CA LYS A 690 -52.22 -5.26 -14.00
C LYS A 690 -52.23 -3.76 -13.73
N ALA A 691 -52.46 -3.36 -12.48
CA ALA A 691 -52.58 -1.97 -12.09
C ALA A 691 -51.26 -1.20 -12.31
N PHE A 692 -50.12 -1.79 -11.92
CA PHE A 692 -48.78 -1.21 -12.04
C PHE A 692 -48.41 -0.84 -13.48
N LEU A 693 -48.73 -1.70 -14.45
CA LEU A 693 -48.48 -1.44 -15.87
C LEU A 693 -49.39 -0.34 -16.44
N ALA A 694 -50.56 -0.10 -15.85
CA ALA A 694 -51.43 1.02 -16.20
C ALA A 694 -51.08 2.33 -15.44
N ALA A 695 -50.44 2.24 -14.28
CA ALA A 695 -50.08 3.35 -13.39
C ALA A 695 -48.85 4.17 -13.84
N GLN A 696 -48.59 4.18 -15.15
CA GLN A 696 -47.46 4.87 -15.81
C GLN A 696 -46.11 4.57 -15.11
N PRO A 697 -45.64 3.31 -15.18
CA PRO A 697 -44.48 2.90 -14.40
C PRO A 697 -43.18 3.55 -14.87
N GLN A 698 -42.40 4.03 -13.91
CA GLN A 698 -41.14 4.72 -14.13
C GLN A 698 -39.97 3.92 -13.54
N VAL A 699 -38.86 3.89 -14.28
CA VAL A 699 -37.59 3.35 -13.79
C VAL A 699 -36.81 4.48 -13.12
N LEU A 700 -36.23 4.18 -11.96
CA LEU A 700 -35.38 5.07 -11.20
C LEU A 700 -33.95 4.56 -11.21
N GLU A 701 -32.99 5.45 -11.42
CA GLU A 701 -31.56 5.17 -11.31
C GLU A 701 -30.98 5.74 -10.01
N PRO A 702 -29.95 5.10 -9.43
CA PRO A 702 -29.23 5.65 -8.28
C PRO A 702 -28.31 6.79 -8.72
N LEU A 703 -28.52 7.97 -8.14
CA LEU A 703 -27.59 9.09 -8.22
C LEU A 703 -26.55 8.98 -7.10
N MET A 704 -25.32 9.32 -7.46
CA MET A 704 -24.14 9.27 -6.62
C MET A 704 -23.64 10.69 -6.37
N LYS A 705 -23.62 11.11 -5.10
CA LYS A 705 -23.02 12.37 -4.70
C LYS A 705 -21.52 12.22 -4.88
N THR A 706 -21.01 12.88 -5.91
CA THR A 706 -19.63 12.78 -6.39
C THR A 706 -18.90 14.05 -6.01
N VAL A 707 -17.79 13.91 -5.28
CA VAL A 707 -16.89 15.03 -4.91
C VAL A 707 -15.60 14.86 -5.69
N ILE A 708 -15.18 15.88 -6.43
CA ILE A 708 -13.96 15.88 -7.25
C ILE A 708 -13.06 16.98 -6.73
N THR A 709 -11.79 16.66 -6.45
CA THR A 709 -10.75 17.65 -6.09
C THR A 709 -9.62 17.57 -7.10
N ALA A 710 -9.22 18.72 -7.65
CA ALA A 710 -8.13 18.84 -8.62
C ALA A 710 -7.54 20.27 -8.61
N PRO A 711 -6.35 20.49 -9.18
CA PRO A 711 -5.81 21.84 -9.34
C PRO A 711 -6.67 22.74 -10.23
N THR A 712 -6.77 24.03 -9.86
CA THR A 712 -7.68 25.01 -10.47
C THR A 712 -7.48 25.19 -11.99
N GLU A 713 -6.28 24.91 -12.51
CA GLU A 713 -5.98 24.89 -13.95
C GLU A 713 -6.86 23.92 -14.78
N PHE A 714 -7.47 22.90 -14.16
CA PHE A 714 -8.31 21.90 -14.83
C PHE A 714 -9.83 22.10 -14.63
N GLN A 715 -10.26 23.17 -13.97
CA GLN A 715 -11.67 23.41 -13.63
C GLN A 715 -12.61 23.29 -14.84
N GLY A 716 -12.27 23.98 -15.95
CA GLY A 716 -13.06 23.93 -17.19
C GLY A 716 -13.13 22.53 -17.83
N ASN A 717 -12.07 21.73 -17.71
CA ASN A 717 -12.06 20.36 -18.23
C ASN A 717 -13.00 19.44 -17.44
N ILE A 718 -13.03 19.57 -16.11
CA ILE A 718 -13.88 18.76 -15.22
C ILE A 718 -15.35 19.14 -15.38
N VAL A 719 -15.69 20.43 -15.40
CA VAL A 719 -17.06 20.90 -15.68
C VAL A 719 -17.53 20.42 -17.05
N GLY A 720 -16.65 20.50 -18.07
CA GLY A 720 -16.92 19.96 -19.41
C GLY A 720 -17.05 18.42 -19.47
N LEU A 721 -16.45 17.69 -18.54
CA LEU A 721 -16.56 16.22 -18.43
C LEU A 721 -17.88 15.81 -17.77
N LEU A 722 -18.29 16.52 -16.72
CA LEU A 722 -19.55 16.28 -16.00
C LEU A 722 -20.78 16.62 -16.84
N ASN A 723 -20.74 17.75 -17.56
CA ASN A 723 -21.82 18.14 -18.48
C ASN A 723 -22.02 17.10 -19.61
N LYS A 724 -20.95 16.43 -20.07
CA LYS A 724 -21.03 15.32 -21.06
C LYS A 724 -21.64 14.03 -20.49
N ARG A 725 -21.70 13.89 -19.16
CA ARG A 725 -22.28 12.75 -18.44
C ARG A 725 -23.64 13.10 -17.79
N SER A 726 -24.22 14.25 -18.15
CA SER A 726 -25.51 14.75 -17.65
C SER A 726 -25.59 14.87 -16.12
N ALA A 727 -24.47 15.14 -15.46
CA ALA A 727 -24.42 15.33 -14.01
C ALA A 727 -24.96 16.69 -13.59
N THR A 728 -25.61 16.75 -12.42
CA THR A 728 -26.10 18.00 -11.82
C THR A 728 -25.02 18.54 -10.87
N ILE A 729 -24.37 19.64 -11.25
CA ILE A 729 -23.40 20.31 -10.37
C ILE A 729 -24.16 21.08 -9.29
N ASN A 730 -23.90 20.73 -8.03
CA ASN A 730 -24.56 21.31 -6.86
C ASN A 730 -23.74 22.45 -6.26
N ASP A 731 -22.41 22.30 -6.20
CA ASP A 731 -21.52 23.30 -5.61
C ASP A 731 -20.10 23.24 -6.20
N THR A 732 -19.32 24.32 -6.06
CA THR A 732 -17.92 24.43 -6.52
C THR A 732 -17.14 25.39 -5.63
N GLU A 733 -16.37 24.84 -4.69
CA GLU A 733 -15.42 25.58 -3.86
C GLU A 733 -14.11 25.79 -4.63
N ILE A 734 -13.62 27.04 -4.71
CA ILE A 734 -12.37 27.38 -5.40
C ILE A 734 -11.35 27.83 -4.36
N GLY A 735 -10.39 26.96 -4.05
CA GLY A 735 -9.22 27.30 -3.25
C GLY A 735 -8.10 27.95 -4.08
N PRO A 736 -7.00 28.37 -3.42
CA PRO A 736 -5.89 29.05 -4.09
C PRO A 736 -5.07 28.14 -5.02
N GLU A 737 -5.07 26.82 -4.80
CA GLU A 737 -4.28 25.84 -5.58
C GLU A 737 -5.12 24.67 -6.09
N GLU A 738 -6.05 24.18 -5.27
CA GLU A 738 -7.03 23.13 -5.58
C GLU A 738 -8.45 23.73 -5.57
N PHE A 739 -9.31 23.18 -6.43
CA PHE A 739 -10.76 23.40 -6.37
C PHE A 739 -11.47 22.07 -6.08
N THR A 740 -12.60 22.15 -5.40
CA THR A 740 -13.45 21.00 -5.06
C THR A 740 -14.85 21.23 -5.62
N LEU A 741 -15.38 20.26 -6.36
CA LEU A 741 -16.69 20.33 -7.01
C LEU A 741 -17.56 19.16 -6.54
N THR A 742 -18.79 19.48 -6.10
CA THR A 742 -19.79 18.50 -5.69
C THR A 742 -20.91 18.41 -6.74
N ALA A 743 -21.18 17.22 -7.25
CA ALA A 743 -22.22 16.97 -8.24
C ALA A 743 -22.96 15.65 -7.99
N ASP A 744 -24.25 15.58 -8.31
CA ASP A 744 -24.98 14.31 -8.38
C ASP A 744 -24.85 13.71 -9.79
N CYS A 745 -24.31 12.49 -9.86
CA CYS A 745 -24.01 11.77 -11.10
C CYS A 745 -24.75 10.42 -11.12
N SER A 746 -25.35 10.01 -12.25
CA SER A 746 -25.89 8.65 -12.37
C SER A 746 -24.76 7.61 -12.21
N LEU A 747 -24.98 6.57 -11.39
CA LEU A 747 -24.03 5.47 -11.23
C LEU A 747 -23.67 4.80 -12.56
N ASN A 748 -24.67 4.62 -13.44
CA ASN A 748 -24.48 4.10 -14.79
C ASN A 748 -23.60 5.05 -15.64
N ALA A 749 -23.80 6.36 -15.47
CA ALA A 749 -22.98 7.39 -16.07
C ALA A 749 -21.61 7.63 -15.38
N MET A 750 -21.24 6.86 -14.35
CA MET A 750 -19.92 6.93 -13.69
C MET A 750 -18.95 5.82 -14.11
N PHE A 751 -19.38 4.81 -14.87
CA PHE A 751 -18.47 3.80 -15.40
C PHE A 751 -17.39 4.43 -16.33
N GLY A 752 -16.14 4.01 -16.13
CA GLY A 752 -14.97 4.57 -16.83
C GLY A 752 -14.64 6.02 -16.48
N PHE A 753 -15.26 6.62 -15.46
CA PHE A 753 -15.01 8.03 -15.09
C PHE A 753 -13.57 8.28 -14.66
N SER A 754 -13.00 7.43 -13.81
CA SER A 754 -11.62 7.56 -13.31
C SER A 754 -10.58 7.72 -14.43
N SER A 755 -10.67 6.90 -15.49
CA SER A 755 -9.74 6.95 -16.62
C SER A 755 -9.85 8.28 -17.40
N GLN A 756 -11.06 8.82 -17.55
CA GLN A 756 -11.30 10.10 -18.23
C GLN A 756 -10.96 11.31 -17.36
N LEU A 757 -11.25 11.28 -16.06
CA LEU A 757 -10.84 12.31 -15.10
C LEU A 757 -9.32 12.46 -15.10
N ARG A 758 -8.59 11.34 -14.95
CA ARG A 758 -7.12 11.34 -14.99
C ARG A 758 -6.58 11.90 -16.31
N ALA A 759 -7.18 11.57 -17.46
CA ALA A 759 -6.79 12.16 -18.73
C ALA A 759 -7.03 13.69 -18.78
N ALA A 760 -8.19 14.15 -18.29
CA ALA A 760 -8.59 15.55 -18.27
C ALA A 760 -7.76 16.44 -17.30
N THR A 761 -7.15 15.84 -16.28
CA THR A 761 -6.39 16.50 -15.21
C THR A 761 -4.89 16.16 -15.18
N GLN A 762 -4.36 15.54 -16.25
CA GLN A 762 -2.97 15.02 -16.29
C GLN A 762 -2.60 14.08 -15.12
N GLY A 763 -3.59 13.37 -14.56
CA GLY A 763 -3.44 12.48 -13.41
C GLY A 763 -3.44 13.16 -12.03
N LYS A 764 -3.72 14.47 -11.93
CA LYS A 764 -3.80 15.21 -10.65
C LYS A 764 -5.18 15.24 -9.98
N GLY A 765 -6.24 14.78 -10.65
CA GLY A 765 -7.61 14.83 -10.13
C GLY A 765 -7.99 13.54 -9.41
N GLU A 766 -8.50 13.71 -8.18
CA GLU A 766 -9.06 12.65 -7.34
C GLU A 766 -10.58 12.83 -7.25
N PHE A 767 -11.32 11.74 -6.99
CA PHE A 767 -12.76 11.81 -6.74
C PHE A 767 -13.22 10.74 -5.75
N SER A 768 -14.25 11.06 -4.97
CA SER A 768 -15.04 10.13 -4.18
C SER A 768 -16.49 10.14 -4.66
N MET A 769 -17.24 9.08 -4.36
CA MET A 769 -18.66 8.98 -4.70
C MET A 769 -19.43 8.13 -3.68
N GLU A 770 -20.53 8.69 -3.17
CA GLU A 770 -21.41 8.04 -2.19
C GLU A 770 -22.84 7.99 -2.74
N PHE A 771 -23.67 7.06 -2.27
CA PHE A 771 -25.08 7.00 -2.70
C PHE A 771 -25.83 8.24 -2.18
N SER A 772 -26.47 8.97 -3.10
CA SER A 772 -27.22 10.19 -2.80
C SER A 772 -28.71 9.87 -2.62
N HIS A 773 -29.37 9.52 -3.71
CA HIS A 773 -30.79 9.19 -3.76
C HIS A 773 -31.15 8.47 -5.06
N TYR A 774 -32.40 8.00 -5.19
CA TYR A 774 -32.95 7.53 -6.47
C TYR A 774 -33.64 8.67 -7.20
N ALA A 775 -33.43 8.74 -8.52
CA ALA A 775 -34.07 9.74 -9.38
C ALA A 775 -34.64 9.11 -10.67
N PRO A 776 -35.64 9.73 -11.32
CA PRO A 776 -36.14 9.32 -12.64
C PRO A 776 -35.05 9.08 -13.69
N ALA A 777 -34.94 7.86 -14.20
CA ALA A 777 -33.99 7.53 -15.26
C ALA A 777 -34.39 8.19 -16.60
N PRO A 778 -33.43 8.67 -17.43
CA PRO A 778 -33.72 9.27 -18.73
C PRO A 778 -34.59 8.37 -19.64
N PRO A 779 -35.59 8.93 -20.36
CA PRO A 779 -36.50 8.14 -21.20
C PRO A 779 -35.87 7.33 -22.34
N GLN A 780 -34.60 7.58 -22.66
CA GLN A 780 -33.80 6.75 -23.57
C GLN A 780 -33.29 5.50 -22.84
N LEU A 781 -32.57 5.68 -21.73
CA LEU A 781 -32.08 4.61 -20.86
C LEU A 781 -33.21 3.69 -20.39
N GLN A 782 -34.37 4.24 -19.99
CA GLN A 782 -35.54 3.45 -19.60
C GLN A 782 -35.98 2.46 -20.71
N LYS A 783 -35.99 2.90 -21.98
CA LYS A 783 -36.37 2.04 -23.13
C LYS A 783 -35.33 0.97 -23.41
N GLU A 784 -34.04 1.30 -23.28
CA GLU A 784 -32.95 0.35 -23.44
C GLU A 784 -32.99 -0.76 -22.38
N LEU A 785 -33.21 -0.39 -21.11
CA LEU A 785 -33.35 -1.33 -19.98
C LEU A 785 -34.54 -2.29 -20.18
N VAL A 786 -35.72 -1.77 -20.56
CA VAL A 786 -36.89 -2.62 -20.88
C VAL A 786 -36.59 -3.57 -22.04
N THR A 787 -36.02 -3.05 -23.12
CA THR A 787 -35.66 -3.86 -24.30
C THR A 787 -34.64 -4.96 -23.97
N LYS A 788 -33.72 -4.70 -23.01
CA LYS A 788 -32.77 -5.70 -22.50
C LYS A 788 -33.49 -6.76 -21.66
N PHE A 789 -34.34 -6.35 -20.71
CA PHE A 789 -35.10 -7.26 -19.85
C PHE A 789 -36.04 -8.18 -20.64
N GLU A 790 -36.73 -7.67 -21.66
CA GLU A 790 -37.58 -8.47 -22.54
C GLU A 790 -36.78 -9.55 -23.30
N LYS A 791 -35.58 -9.21 -23.81
CA LYS A 791 -34.68 -10.18 -24.45
C LYS A 791 -34.21 -11.25 -23.48
N GLU A 792 -33.72 -10.87 -22.30
CA GLU A 792 -33.29 -11.83 -21.28
C GLU A 792 -34.43 -12.76 -20.84
N ARG A 793 -35.65 -12.24 -20.70
CA ARG A 793 -36.85 -13.01 -20.36
C ARG A 793 -37.24 -13.96 -21.50
N ALA A 794 -37.13 -13.53 -22.76
CA ALA A 794 -37.36 -14.37 -23.92
C ALA A 794 -36.30 -15.47 -24.09
N GLU A 795 -35.05 -15.23 -23.68
CA GLU A 795 -34.01 -16.27 -23.62
C GLU A 795 -34.20 -17.25 -22.45
N LYS A 796 -34.58 -16.74 -21.27
CA LYS A 796 -34.93 -17.56 -20.09
C LYS A 796 -36.18 -18.42 -20.32
N ALA A 797 -37.02 -18.08 -21.31
CA ALA A 797 -38.18 -18.87 -21.74
C ALA A 797 -37.88 -19.85 -22.92
N LYS A 798 -36.65 -19.88 -23.43
CA LYS A 798 -36.14 -20.81 -24.46
C LYS A 798 -35.17 -21.86 -23.90
N LYS A 799 -34.86 -21.79 -22.61
CA LYS A 799 -34.01 -22.71 -21.85
C LYS A 799 -34.86 -23.50 -20.86
#